data_AF-A0A8E2GW32-F1
#
_entry.id   AF-A0A8E2GW32-F1
#
_cell.length_a   1.000
_cell.length_b   1.000
_cell.length_c   1.000
_cell.angle_alpha   90.00
_cell.angle_beta   90.00
_cell.angle_gamma   90.00
#
_symmetry.space_group_name_H-M   'P 1'
#
loop_
_entity.id
_entity.type
_entity.pdbx_description
1 polymer ?
#
loop_
_entity_poly.entity_id
_entity_poly.type
_entity_poly.pdbx_seq_one_letter_code
_entity_poly.pdbx_strand_id
1 'polypeptide(L)'
;MSDITANVVVGNALQLFTSARAFRSLANGRIYVGEPDTDPTIPSNQKVVYLSNENGDIIPMQQPLIINAGGHVVYNGQLARKITTDGNYSMAIYDAYGSQEYYFEDMSRLDPEVFLSLLTRDDGASTVGWKRGLLKESISNVHQMLDAQYVNVWEFADLITTKPDDNKPETWDWTPAFQAAFNSVSIGELDPGSNGGCVYIPPFKNGYHPLNKGLYKVTQLEVPIGVAIIAYGSTLTPFNIEDTKTHLIKFAGMNKVSGLQIAMNYSLTYDCAIWCSGDNNGGRNSDFVSCAVWFSKNAIIVGDPSWLTNPTEGWRGTSEVSFTNCQFNWCLRTATCYGLNTIVTFGGGSRCYANRGNIPPSHPNSSKWSTAPMGNFLNYGALIYVVGASIGTFERDTPSLTSRVMPVDKEDYVNSYGRYIIEGCHIETSFLFYAPRETIVSGDDTTKALVLHNCHGHVATSPSDYYWITASSQMKQGIDVWSCGFYGTHGVSPTRTKLLSAPGCPVHITRDSFNVVSGDFKDCNIFLYPSGFSSIMLANAFGSNQTITTSPSTLVMPNNGSIDLNNSARGSYYSVETGLFTASVELNNVELTIDLRYAKPNSSNQVSLDLIVSGVVVDTVVMTGGFPRGTLRTRRITKGSTFLVRMTGSATYVLNGRANTKLELVANV
;
A
#
# COMPACT_ATOMS: atom_id res chain seq x y z
N MET A 1 36.43 -36.26 24.50
CA MET A 1 37.33 -36.18 23.33
C MET A 1 38.70 -36.56 23.87
N SER A 2 39.31 -37.65 23.41
CA SER A 2 40.68 -37.98 23.81
C SER A 2 41.61 -36.92 23.22
N ASP A 3 42.34 -36.18 24.07
CA ASP A 3 43.42 -35.31 23.61
C ASP A 3 44.46 -36.18 22.90
N ILE A 4 44.42 -36.16 21.57
CA ILE A 4 45.50 -36.67 20.74
C ILE A 4 46.44 -35.48 20.55
N THR A 5 47.40 -35.32 21.45
CA THR A 5 48.54 -34.43 21.19
C THR A 5 49.37 -35.10 20.09
N ALA A 6 49.29 -34.56 18.87
CA ALA A 6 50.03 -35.09 17.74
C ALA A 6 51.51 -34.68 17.85
N ASN A 7 52.43 -35.65 17.73
CA ASN A 7 53.86 -35.37 17.60
C ASN A 7 54.12 -34.70 16.24
N VAL A 8 54.63 -33.47 16.26
CA VAL A 8 54.91 -32.65 15.06
C VAL A 8 56.37 -32.82 14.64
N VAL A 9 56.64 -32.91 13.33
CA VAL A 9 57.99 -33.09 12.79
C VAL A 9 58.80 -31.79 12.89
N VAL A 10 59.99 -31.88 13.47
CA VAL A 10 60.98 -30.80 13.61
C VAL A 10 61.97 -30.79 12.43
N GLY A 11 62.27 -31.98 11.90
CA GLY A 11 63.13 -32.16 10.73
C GLY A 11 63.06 -33.59 10.19
N ASN A 12 63.00 -33.71 8.87
CA ASN A 12 63.12 -34.97 8.14
C ASN A 12 64.56 -35.12 7.62
N ALA A 13 65.04 -36.34 7.38
CA ALA A 13 66.35 -36.67 6.81
C ALA A 13 66.70 -35.88 5.53
N LEU A 14 65.69 -35.41 4.80
CA LEU A 14 65.82 -34.64 3.57
C LEU A 14 65.89 -33.13 3.78
N GLN A 15 65.66 -32.63 5.00
CA GLN A 15 65.70 -31.21 5.32
C GLN A 15 67.15 -30.76 5.55
N LEU A 16 67.63 -29.90 4.65
CA LEU A 16 68.95 -29.26 4.75
C LEU A 16 68.84 -27.92 5.47
N PHE A 17 69.65 -27.75 6.51
CA PHE A 17 69.83 -26.47 7.20
C PHE A 17 71.04 -25.74 6.60
N THR A 18 70.77 -24.60 5.96
CA THR A 18 71.77 -23.77 5.29
C THR A 18 71.93 -22.42 5.98
N SER A 19 73.01 -21.69 5.69
CA SER A 19 73.19 -20.31 6.19
C SER A 19 72.22 -19.34 5.53
N ALA A 20 71.74 -18.34 6.27
CA ALA A 20 70.83 -17.32 5.75
C ALA A 20 71.49 -16.38 4.73
N ARG A 21 72.82 -16.30 4.77
CA ARG A 21 73.61 -15.33 3.96
C ARG A 21 74.35 -15.98 2.79
N ALA A 22 74.39 -17.31 2.74
CA ALA A 22 74.98 -18.08 1.65
C ALA A 22 74.34 -19.48 1.63
N PHE A 23 73.96 -19.98 0.45
CA PHE A 23 73.44 -21.34 0.25
C PHE A 23 74.51 -22.43 0.48
N ARG A 24 75.09 -22.45 1.69
CA ARG A 24 76.06 -23.43 2.19
C ARG A 24 75.48 -24.10 3.43
N SER A 25 75.90 -25.32 3.71
CA SER A 25 75.48 -26.04 4.91
C SER A 25 75.80 -25.24 6.17
N LEU A 26 74.89 -25.25 7.14
CA LEU A 26 75.10 -24.68 8.45
C LEU A 26 75.89 -25.65 9.34
N ALA A 27 77.08 -26.03 8.86
CA ALA A 27 77.94 -27.02 9.49
C ALA A 27 78.26 -26.64 10.94
N ASN A 28 78.12 -27.60 11.86
CA ASN A 28 78.27 -27.42 13.31
C ASN A 28 77.31 -26.39 13.92
N GLY A 29 76.24 -26.05 13.22
CA GLY A 29 75.16 -25.23 13.74
C GLY A 29 74.37 -25.92 14.84
N ARG A 30 73.62 -25.12 15.60
CA ARG A 30 72.84 -25.54 16.77
C ARG A 30 71.37 -25.21 16.54
N ILE A 31 70.50 -26.19 16.75
CA ILE A 31 69.04 -26.00 16.72
C ILE A 31 68.51 -26.12 18.14
N TYR A 32 67.68 -25.15 18.51
CA TYR A 32 66.91 -25.12 19.76
C TYR A 32 65.43 -25.15 19.43
N VAL A 33 64.65 -25.90 20.21
CA VAL A 33 63.22 -26.16 20.08
C VAL A 33 62.56 -25.89 21.42
N GLY A 34 61.57 -24.99 21.45
CA GLY A 34 60.94 -24.54 22.70
C GLY A 34 59.44 -24.43 22.61
N GLU A 35 58.82 -23.98 23.70
CA GLU A 35 57.40 -23.68 23.73
C GLU A 35 57.08 -22.52 22.76
N PRO A 36 55.92 -22.56 22.07
CA PRO A 36 55.50 -21.49 21.17
C PRO A 36 55.61 -20.10 21.81
N ASP A 37 55.98 -19.10 21.02
CA ASP A 37 56.15 -17.69 21.40
C ASP A 37 57.22 -17.43 22.49
N THR A 38 58.09 -18.40 22.77
CA THR A 38 59.19 -18.28 23.74
C THR A 38 60.58 -18.48 23.11
N ASP A 39 61.61 -17.87 23.72
CA ASP A 39 63.01 -18.08 23.35
C ASP A 39 63.47 -19.50 23.74
N PRO A 40 63.76 -20.40 22.77
CA PRO A 40 64.10 -21.80 23.03
C PRO A 40 65.56 -21.99 23.48
N THR A 41 66.38 -20.93 23.49
CA THR A 41 67.75 -21.01 24.04
C THR A 41 67.76 -21.08 25.56
N ILE A 42 66.66 -20.65 26.20
CA ILE A 42 66.46 -20.71 27.64
C ILE A 42 66.01 -22.14 28.03
N PRO A 43 66.74 -22.86 28.90
CA PRO A 43 66.41 -24.26 29.23
C PRO A 43 64.99 -24.47 29.76
N SER A 44 64.41 -23.51 30.49
CA SER A 44 63.04 -23.61 31.01
C SER A 44 61.96 -23.56 29.93
N ASN A 45 62.30 -23.05 28.74
CA ASN A 45 61.40 -22.91 27.61
C ASN A 45 61.54 -24.08 26.62
N GLN A 46 62.52 -24.99 26.81
CA GLN A 46 62.81 -26.06 25.86
C GLN A 46 61.82 -27.20 25.95
N LYS A 47 61.38 -27.69 24.79
CA LYS A 47 60.57 -28.91 24.69
C LYS A 47 61.46 -30.13 24.52
N VAL A 48 60.96 -31.29 24.95
CA VAL A 48 61.68 -32.55 24.70
C VAL A 48 61.57 -32.88 23.22
N VAL A 49 62.72 -32.97 22.55
CA VAL A 49 62.81 -33.39 21.16
C VAL A 49 63.13 -34.88 21.13
N TYR A 50 62.50 -35.62 20.22
CA TYR A 50 62.69 -37.04 20.06
C TYR A 50 63.21 -37.41 18.67
N LEU A 51 64.11 -38.38 18.63
CA LEU A 51 64.50 -39.09 17.42
C LEU A 51 63.64 -40.36 17.29
N SER A 52 62.97 -40.53 16.15
CA SER A 52 62.30 -41.77 15.79
C SER A 52 63.23 -42.62 14.89
N ASN A 53 63.65 -43.77 15.41
CA ASN A 53 64.52 -44.71 14.69
C ASN A 53 63.70 -45.57 13.71
N GLU A 54 64.40 -46.23 12.77
CA GLU A 54 63.77 -47.12 11.77
C GLU A 54 62.95 -48.27 12.38
N ASN A 55 63.34 -48.73 13.57
CA ASN A 55 62.67 -49.83 14.28
C ASN A 55 61.42 -49.36 15.06
N GLY A 56 61.08 -48.06 15.02
CA GLY A 56 59.93 -47.47 15.73
C GLY A 56 60.25 -46.92 17.12
N ASP A 57 61.44 -47.17 17.66
CA ASP A 57 61.88 -46.63 18.96
C ASP A 57 61.99 -45.10 18.93
N ILE A 58 61.58 -44.45 20.04
CA ILE A 58 61.61 -43.00 20.23
C ILE A 58 62.62 -42.67 21.33
N ILE A 59 63.68 -41.91 21.00
CA ILE A 59 64.77 -41.56 21.93
C ILE A 59 64.77 -40.05 22.18
N PRO A 60 64.76 -39.56 23.44
CA PRO A 60 64.89 -38.13 23.71
C PRO A 60 66.30 -37.63 23.36
N MET A 61 66.36 -36.55 22.59
CA MET A 61 67.59 -35.86 22.22
C MET A 61 67.85 -34.69 23.18
N GLN A 62 69.10 -34.56 23.61
CA GLN A 62 69.54 -33.37 24.36
C GLN A 62 69.70 -32.20 23.39
N GLN A 63 69.21 -31.03 23.81
CA GLN A 63 69.34 -29.80 23.05
C GLN A 63 70.61 -29.03 23.46
N PRO A 64 71.29 -28.31 22.56
CA PRO A 64 70.93 -28.09 21.15
C PRO A 64 71.16 -29.33 20.26
N LEU A 65 70.32 -29.47 19.23
CA LEU A 65 70.55 -30.46 18.18
C LEU A 65 71.67 -29.97 17.26
N ILE A 66 72.59 -30.87 16.88
CA ILE A 66 73.79 -30.50 16.11
C ILE A 66 73.60 -30.78 14.62
N ILE A 67 74.00 -29.83 13.78
CA ILE A 67 73.99 -29.94 12.32
C ILE A 67 75.39 -30.39 11.84
N ASN A 68 75.47 -31.42 11.00
CA ASN A 68 76.73 -31.90 10.44
C ASN A 68 77.22 -31.06 9.23
N ALA A 69 78.40 -31.41 8.70
CA ALA A 69 78.99 -30.73 7.54
C ALA A 69 78.10 -30.75 6.28
N GLY A 70 77.20 -31.73 6.16
CA GLY A 70 76.24 -31.83 5.07
C GLY A 70 74.98 -31.00 5.26
N GLY A 71 74.77 -30.34 6.40
CA GLY A 71 73.58 -29.55 6.70
C GLY A 71 72.43 -30.35 7.32
N HIS A 72 72.67 -31.59 7.75
CA HIS A 72 71.64 -32.42 8.39
C HIS A 72 71.84 -32.50 9.90
N VAL A 73 70.74 -32.64 10.64
CA VAL A 73 70.81 -32.89 12.09
C VAL A 73 71.36 -34.29 12.37
N VAL A 74 72.22 -34.40 13.38
CA VAL A 74 72.84 -35.65 13.79
C VAL A 74 72.64 -35.95 15.27
N TYR A 75 72.58 -37.25 15.59
CA TYR A 75 72.61 -37.79 16.95
C TYR A 75 73.75 -38.81 17.03
N ASN A 76 74.69 -38.63 17.97
CA ASN A 76 75.91 -39.45 18.09
C ASN A 76 76.68 -39.62 16.76
N GLY A 77 76.68 -38.59 15.91
CA GLY A 77 77.38 -38.59 14.62
C GLY A 77 76.62 -39.27 13.46
N GLN A 78 75.47 -39.89 13.71
CA GLN A 78 74.59 -40.45 12.68
C GLN A 78 73.45 -39.51 12.32
N LEU A 79 72.93 -39.61 11.09
CA LEU A 79 71.83 -38.77 10.60
C LEU A 79 70.54 -39.03 11.40
N ALA A 80 69.99 -37.97 11.98
CA ALA A 80 68.71 -38.00 12.66
C ALA A 80 67.58 -37.93 11.61
N ARG A 81 67.03 -39.09 11.23
CA ARG A 81 66.12 -39.19 10.06
C ARG A 81 64.73 -38.63 10.27
N LYS A 82 64.16 -38.76 11.46
CA LYS A 82 62.84 -38.21 11.80
C LYS A 82 62.92 -37.66 13.21
N ILE A 83 62.88 -36.34 13.30
CA ILE A 83 62.89 -35.62 14.57
C ILE A 83 61.49 -35.10 14.82
N THR A 84 60.96 -35.33 16.02
CA THR A 84 59.61 -34.90 16.41
C THR A 84 59.63 -34.27 17.79
N THR A 85 58.72 -33.35 18.05
CA THR A 85 58.42 -32.81 19.38
C THR A 85 56.91 -32.91 19.61
N ASP A 86 56.49 -32.89 20.87
CA ASP A 86 55.07 -32.85 21.20
C ASP A 86 54.47 -31.46 20.92
N GLY A 87 53.36 -31.41 20.19
CA GLY A 87 52.65 -30.18 19.83
C GLY A 87 53.47 -29.14 19.04
N ASN A 88 52.92 -27.93 18.96
CA ASN A 88 53.58 -26.79 18.34
C ASN A 88 54.84 -26.38 19.11
N TYR A 89 55.77 -25.72 18.43
CA TYR A 89 57.07 -25.34 18.99
C TYR A 89 57.66 -24.08 18.35
N SER A 90 58.47 -23.35 19.12
CA SER A 90 59.38 -22.32 18.61
C SER A 90 60.71 -22.96 18.20
N MET A 91 61.41 -22.39 17.22
CA MET A 91 62.71 -22.89 16.76
C MET A 91 63.72 -21.76 16.58
N ALA A 92 64.90 -21.90 17.16
CA ALA A 92 66.04 -21.02 16.89
C ALA A 92 67.21 -21.81 16.31
N ILE A 93 67.84 -21.27 15.27
CA ILE A 93 68.94 -21.91 14.57
C ILE A 93 70.14 -20.97 14.62
N TYR A 94 71.27 -21.46 15.14
CA TYR A 94 72.52 -20.74 15.25
C TYR A 94 73.62 -21.41 14.42
N ASP A 95 74.54 -20.60 13.91
CA ASP A 95 75.75 -21.10 13.25
C ASP A 95 76.77 -21.67 14.27
N ALA A 96 77.89 -22.19 13.75
CA ALA A 96 78.98 -22.73 14.57
C ALA A 96 79.60 -21.69 15.52
N TYR A 97 79.52 -20.41 15.17
CA TYR A 97 80.12 -19.29 15.90
C TYR A 97 79.15 -18.65 16.92
N GLY A 98 77.92 -19.17 17.02
CA GLY A 98 76.91 -18.67 17.95
C GLY A 98 76.11 -17.47 17.44
N SER A 99 76.15 -17.18 16.14
CA SER A 99 75.29 -16.18 15.52
C SER A 99 73.94 -16.80 15.13
N GLN A 100 72.83 -16.13 15.42
CA GLN A 100 71.49 -16.59 15.06
C GLN A 100 71.27 -16.42 13.55
N GLU A 101 70.97 -17.52 12.88
CA GLU A 101 70.66 -17.56 11.45
C GLU A 101 69.15 -17.45 11.21
N TYR A 102 68.36 -18.20 11.97
CA TYR A 102 66.90 -18.18 11.88
C TYR A 102 66.25 -18.24 13.25
N TYR A 103 65.08 -17.64 13.37
CA TYR A 103 64.18 -17.82 14.50
C TYR A 103 62.74 -17.84 14.02
N PHE A 104 61.99 -18.80 14.55
CA PHE A 104 60.58 -19.02 14.32
C PHE A 104 59.90 -19.03 15.68
N GLU A 105 59.07 -18.02 15.92
CA GLU A 105 58.34 -17.86 17.18
C GLU A 105 57.33 -19.00 17.41
N ASP A 106 56.64 -19.45 16.37
CA ASP A 106 55.74 -20.60 16.38
C ASP A 106 55.67 -21.23 14.98
N MET A 107 56.14 -22.46 14.87
CA MET A 107 56.18 -23.20 13.60
C MET A 107 54.79 -23.55 13.06
N SER A 108 53.74 -23.50 13.87
CA SER A 108 52.36 -23.72 13.41
C SER A 108 51.87 -22.68 12.40
N ARG A 109 52.44 -21.46 12.47
CA ARG A 109 52.14 -20.37 11.52
C ARG A 109 52.64 -20.65 10.11
N LEU A 110 53.53 -21.64 9.95
CA LEU A 110 54.14 -22.04 8.69
C LEU A 110 53.68 -23.42 8.20
N ASP A 111 52.75 -24.06 8.91
CA ASP A 111 52.26 -25.41 8.57
C ASP A 111 51.09 -25.35 7.57
N PRO A 112 51.27 -25.85 6.32
CA PRO A 112 50.20 -25.91 5.33
C PRO A 112 49.02 -26.80 5.75
N GLU A 113 49.25 -27.83 6.57
CA GLU A 113 48.18 -28.70 7.06
C GLU A 113 47.28 -27.96 8.07
N VAL A 114 47.84 -27.08 8.90
CA VAL A 114 47.06 -26.22 9.80
C VAL A 114 46.18 -25.26 8.99
N PHE A 115 46.71 -24.61 7.96
CA PHE A 115 45.93 -23.74 7.08
C PHE A 115 44.83 -24.50 6.31
N LEU A 116 45.14 -25.67 5.75
CA LEU A 116 44.14 -26.52 5.10
C LEU A 116 43.06 -26.96 6.09
N SER A 117 43.45 -27.33 7.31
CA SER A 117 42.51 -27.70 8.37
C SER A 117 41.54 -26.56 8.67
N LEU A 118 42.01 -25.31 8.73
CA LEU A 118 41.17 -24.13 8.93
C LEU A 118 40.15 -23.95 7.80
N LEU A 119 40.57 -24.12 6.54
CA LEU A 119 39.68 -23.99 5.37
C LEU A 119 38.66 -25.13 5.26
N THR A 120 38.98 -26.33 5.75
CA THR A 120 38.08 -27.51 5.68
C THR A 120 37.07 -27.60 6.83
N ARG A 121 37.18 -26.76 7.86
CA ARG A 121 36.19 -26.71 8.95
C ARG A 121 34.84 -26.23 8.44
N ASP A 122 33.78 -26.52 9.19
CA ASP A 122 32.43 -26.05 8.91
C ASP A 122 32.35 -24.51 8.80
N ASP A 123 33.26 -23.79 9.47
CA ASP A 123 33.39 -22.33 9.44
C ASP A 123 34.53 -21.82 8.56
N GLY A 124 35.16 -22.68 7.74
CA GLY A 124 36.35 -22.31 6.95
C GLY A 124 36.09 -21.13 5.99
N ALA A 125 34.86 -20.98 5.50
CA ALA A 125 34.46 -19.83 4.70
C ALA A 125 34.64 -18.48 5.43
N SER A 126 34.54 -18.44 6.77
CA SER A 126 34.74 -17.22 7.57
C SER A 126 36.20 -16.73 7.57
N THR A 127 37.14 -17.61 7.19
CA THR A 127 38.58 -17.29 7.09
C THR A 127 38.98 -16.80 5.70
N VAL A 128 38.08 -16.89 4.71
CA VAL A 128 38.32 -16.47 3.33
C VAL A 128 37.80 -15.04 3.14
N GLY A 129 38.72 -14.11 2.94
CA GLY A 129 38.36 -12.72 2.66
C GLY A 129 37.57 -12.58 1.37
N TRP A 130 36.48 -11.83 1.41
CA TRP A 130 35.70 -11.45 0.23
C TRP A 130 35.35 -9.97 0.27
N LYS A 131 35.35 -9.34 -0.91
CA LYS A 131 34.87 -7.98 -1.12
C LYS A 131 34.10 -7.96 -2.44
N ARG A 132 32.89 -7.41 -2.39
CA ARG A 132 31.98 -7.31 -3.54
C ARG A 132 32.61 -6.61 -4.74
N GLY A 133 32.49 -7.23 -5.90
CA GLY A 133 32.80 -6.69 -7.23
C GLY A 133 31.56 -6.54 -8.11
N LEU A 134 31.68 -5.74 -9.17
CA LEU A 134 30.66 -5.68 -10.24
C LEU A 134 30.87 -6.86 -11.19
N LEU A 135 29.80 -7.57 -11.52
CA LEU A 135 29.82 -8.60 -12.56
C LEU A 135 30.04 -7.96 -13.94
N LYS A 136 31.09 -8.41 -14.64
CA LYS A 136 31.41 -7.97 -16.01
C LYS A 136 31.31 -9.09 -17.05
N GLU A 137 31.22 -10.34 -16.58
CA GLU A 137 31.25 -11.55 -17.39
C GLU A 137 30.34 -12.62 -16.74
N SER A 138 30.12 -13.72 -17.44
CA SER A 138 29.36 -14.86 -16.90
C SER A 138 30.01 -15.43 -15.64
N ILE A 139 29.18 -15.83 -14.67
CA ILE A 139 29.64 -16.44 -13.42
C ILE A 139 30.36 -17.76 -13.72
N SER A 140 31.63 -17.83 -13.32
CA SER A 140 32.51 -18.99 -13.54
C SER A 140 33.22 -19.46 -12.26
N ASN A 141 33.13 -18.68 -11.18
CA ASN A 141 33.79 -18.98 -9.90
C ASN A 141 32.96 -18.50 -8.69
N VAL A 142 33.38 -18.90 -7.49
CA VAL A 142 32.70 -18.59 -6.23
C VAL A 142 32.70 -17.08 -5.93
N HIS A 143 33.78 -16.36 -6.24
CA HIS A 143 33.85 -14.91 -6.03
C HIS A 143 32.74 -14.18 -6.83
N GLN A 144 32.58 -14.53 -8.11
CA GLN A 144 31.50 -14.00 -8.95
C GLN A 144 30.10 -14.44 -8.49
N MET A 145 29.95 -15.65 -7.93
CA MET A 145 28.68 -16.08 -7.34
C MET A 145 28.29 -15.24 -6.11
N LEU A 146 29.27 -14.85 -5.29
CA LEU A 146 29.06 -13.96 -4.15
C LEU A 146 28.74 -12.53 -4.59
N ASP A 147 29.41 -12.03 -5.65
CA ASP A 147 29.12 -10.73 -6.25
C ASP A 147 27.69 -10.63 -6.80
N ALA A 148 27.15 -11.74 -7.31
CA ALA A 148 25.79 -11.85 -7.85
C ALA A 148 24.69 -11.77 -6.77
N GLN A 149 25.02 -11.93 -5.49
CA GLN A 149 24.03 -11.89 -4.41
C GLN A 149 23.48 -10.47 -4.25
N TYR A 150 22.23 -10.35 -3.82
CA TYR A 150 21.65 -9.06 -3.46
C TYR A 150 22.46 -8.38 -2.35
N VAL A 151 22.46 -7.05 -2.36
CA VAL A 151 23.14 -6.26 -1.33
C VAL A 151 22.38 -6.41 -0.02
N ASN A 152 23.06 -6.83 1.03
CA ASN A 152 22.46 -7.01 2.35
C ASN A 152 22.68 -5.77 3.21
N VAL A 153 21.64 -5.29 3.90
CA VAL A 153 21.76 -4.14 4.82
C VAL A 153 22.81 -4.35 5.93
N TRP A 154 23.11 -5.59 6.30
CA TRP A 154 24.14 -5.93 7.28
C TRP A 154 25.57 -5.68 6.79
N GLU A 155 25.80 -5.57 5.47
CA GLU A 155 27.10 -5.16 4.91
C GLU A 155 27.49 -3.75 5.34
N PHE A 156 26.55 -2.96 5.86
CA PHE A 156 26.73 -1.57 6.27
C PHE A 156 26.45 -1.35 7.77
N ALA A 157 26.36 -2.42 8.57
CA ALA A 157 26.04 -2.33 10.00
C ALA A 157 27.14 -1.63 10.83
N ASP A 158 28.36 -1.53 10.29
CA ASP A 158 29.48 -0.77 10.84
C ASP A 158 29.25 0.75 10.80
N LEU A 159 28.41 1.24 9.87
CA LEU A 159 28.04 2.66 9.78
C LEU A 159 27.08 3.11 10.89
N ILE A 160 26.51 2.17 11.65
CA ILE A 160 25.56 2.47 12.72
C ILE A 160 26.31 2.98 13.94
N THR A 161 26.05 4.23 14.31
CA THR A 161 26.65 4.89 15.48
C THR A 161 25.75 4.90 16.71
N THR A 162 24.43 4.91 16.53
CA THR A 162 23.47 4.95 17.65
C THR A 162 22.98 3.54 17.98
N LYS A 163 23.52 2.96 19.05
CA LYS A 163 23.22 1.61 19.54
C LYS A 163 22.87 1.65 21.03
N PRO A 164 21.58 1.85 21.40
CA PRO A 164 21.16 1.90 22.80
C PRO A 164 21.55 0.65 23.61
N ASP A 165 21.56 -0.52 22.97
CA ASP A 165 22.16 -1.75 23.48
C ASP A 165 22.96 -2.44 22.37
N ASP A 166 24.29 -2.39 22.46
CA ASP A 166 25.24 -2.94 21.50
C ASP A 166 25.08 -4.45 21.24
N ASN A 167 24.44 -5.19 22.15
CA ASN A 167 24.22 -6.64 21.96
C ASN A 167 22.84 -6.95 21.40
N LYS A 168 22.01 -5.92 21.16
CA LYS A 168 20.61 -6.05 20.74
C LYS A 168 20.35 -5.21 19.49
N PRO A 169 20.57 -5.79 18.29
CA PRO A 169 20.42 -5.06 17.03
C PRO A 169 19.04 -4.45 16.80
N GLU A 170 17.98 -5.01 17.40
CA GLU A 170 16.62 -4.44 17.38
C GLU A 170 16.49 -3.09 18.08
N THR A 171 17.51 -2.68 18.85
CA THR A 171 17.53 -1.40 19.55
C THR A 171 18.23 -0.31 18.75
N TRP A 172 19.07 -0.67 17.78
CA TRP A 172 19.93 0.26 17.04
C TRP A 172 19.16 1.14 16.07
N ASP A 173 19.68 2.33 15.75
CA ASP A 173 19.18 3.12 14.63
C ASP A 173 19.84 2.64 13.32
N TRP A 174 19.09 1.84 12.55
CA TRP A 174 19.54 1.26 11.29
C TRP A 174 19.57 2.23 10.11
N THR A 175 19.12 3.49 10.31
CA THR A 175 19.00 4.48 9.24
C THR A 175 20.27 4.60 8.38
N PRO A 176 21.50 4.73 8.94
CA PRO A 176 22.71 4.87 8.13
C PRO A 176 23.01 3.66 7.25
N ALA A 177 22.82 2.45 7.79
CA ALA A 177 23.07 1.19 7.08
C ALA A 177 22.10 1.00 5.90
N PHE A 178 20.80 1.26 6.12
CA PHE A 178 19.80 1.20 5.05
C PHE A 178 20.07 2.24 3.97
N GLN A 179 20.38 3.48 4.36
CA GLN A 179 20.65 4.54 3.39
C GLN A 179 21.88 4.21 2.52
N ALA A 180 22.94 3.68 3.13
CA ALA A 180 24.13 3.24 2.41
C ALA A 180 23.82 2.07 1.45
N ALA A 181 23.03 1.09 1.90
CA ALA A 181 22.61 -0.03 1.06
C ALA A 181 21.81 0.45 -0.17
N PHE A 182 20.82 1.32 0.02
CA PHE A 182 20.03 1.88 -1.09
C PHE A 182 20.89 2.69 -2.07
N ASN A 183 21.78 3.52 -1.56
CA ASN A 183 22.68 4.33 -2.39
C ASN A 183 23.66 3.47 -3.19
N SER A 184 24.10 2.32 -2.64
CA SER A 184 25.06 1.43 -3.30
C SER A 184 24.52 0.73 -4.54
N VAL A 185 23.19 0.63 -4.67
CA VAL A 185 22.52 -0.07 -5.79
C VAL A 185 21.70 0.86 -6.69
N SER A 186 21.64 2.16 -6.37
CA SER A 186 20.89 3.14 -7.15
C SER A 186 21.53 3.37 -8.52
N ILE A 187 20.69 3.61 -9.52
CA ILE A 187 21.11 4.01 -10.88
C ILE A 187 21.40 5.51 -11.00
N GLY A 188 21.16 6.31 -9.95
CA GLY A 188 21.45 7.75 -9.89
C GLY A 188 20.52 8.62 -10.74
N GLU A 189 20.29 8.26 -12.01
CA GLU A 189 19.43 8.98 -12.95
C GLU A 189 18.54 8.00 -13.74
N LEU A 190 17.47 8.54 -14.35
CA LEU A 190 16.51 7.81 -15.18
C LEU A 190 17.15 7.30 -16.47
N ASP A 191 17.39 5.99 -16.57
CA ASP A 191 17.76 5.33 -17.84
C ASP A 191 16.73 4.22 -18.18
N PRO A 192 15.86 4.42 -19.18
CA PRO A 192 14.86 3.42 -19.59
C PRO A 192 15.52 2.11 -20.05
N GLY A 193 15.38 1.06 -19.23
CA GLY A 193 15.97 -0.27 -19.49
C GLY A 193 17.08 -0.67 -18.52
N SER A 194 17.55 0.27 -17.70
CA SER A 194 18.49 0.02 -16.61
C SER A 194 17.71 -0.29 -15.33
N ASN A 195 17.76 -1.54 -14.86
CA ASN A 195 17.28 -1.89 -13.53
C ASN A 195 18.37 -1.57 -12.50
N GLY A 196 18.04 -0.84 -11.44
CA GLY A 196 18.93 -0.75 -10.28
C GLY A 196 19.10 -2.11 -9.60
N GLY A 197 20.07 -2.18 -8.70
CA GLY A 197 20.29 -3.40 -7.93
C GLY A 197 19.20 -3.63 -6.89
N CYS A 198 19.29 -4.78 -6.22
CA CYS A 198 18.34 -5.19 -5.20
C CYS A 198 18.98 -5.16 -3.81
N VAL A 199 18.27 -4.57 -2.84
CA VAL A 199 18.60 -4.67 -1.42
C VAL A 199 17.77 -5.77 -0.78
N TYR A 200 18.44 -6.69 -0.10
CA TYR A 200 17.83 -7.72 0.73
C TYR A 200 17.87 -7.30 2.20
N ILE A 201 16.70 -7.36 2.85
CA ILE A 201 16.53 -7.05 4.27
C ILE A 201 16.21 -8.37 4.99
N PRO A 202 17.20 -9.06 5.56
CA PRO A 202 17.01 -10.39 6.14
C PRO A 202 16.24 -10.33 7.46
N PRO A 203 15.38 -11.32 7.75
CA PRO A 203 14.88 -11.49 9.10
C PRO A 203 16.03 -11.94 10.01
N PHE A 204 16.16 -11.34 11.20
CA PHE A 204 17.06 -11.85 12.24
C PHE A 204 16.25 -12.30 13.46
N LYS A 205 16.76 -13.31 14.17
CA LYS A 205 16.03 -13.94 15.28
C LYS A 205 16.00 -13.00 16.48
N ASN A 206 14.81 -12.55 16.85
CA ASN A 206 14.58 -12.02 18.19
C ASN A 206 13.14 -12.32 18.68
N GLY A 207 13.03 -12.80 19.92
CA GLY A 207 11.75 -13.02 20.61
C GLY A 207 10.82 -14.11 20.06
N TYR A 208 9.75 -14.37 20.82
CA TYR A 208 8.72 -15.38 20.52
C TYR A 208 7.55 -14.85 19.64
N HIS A 209 7.42 -13.53 19.48
CA HIS A 209 6.30 -12.91 18.76
C HIS A 209 6.57 -12.83 17.24
N PRO A 210 5.63 -13.20 16.36
CA PRO A 210 5.83 -13.19 14.91
C PRO A 210 6.11 -11.79 14.32
N LEU A 211 5.69 -10.70 14.98
CA LEU A 211 6.03 -9.30 14.60
C LEU A 211 7.39 -8.80 15.12
N ASN A 212 8.09 -9.57 15.97
CA ASN A 212 9.38 -9.17 16.57
C ASN A 212 10.57 -9.92 15.97
N LYS A 213 10.35 -10.81 14.99
CA LYS A 213 11.42 -11.39 14.18
C LYS A 213 11.83 -10.34 13.14
N GLY A 214 13.12 -10.03 13.02
CA GLY A 214 13.64 -9.10 12.03
C GLY A 214 13.21 -7.64 12.20
N LEU A 215 13.18 -7.12 13.44
CA LEU A 215 12.78 -5.74 13.72
C LEU A 215 13.94 -4.76 13.51
N TYR A 216 13.81 -3.85 12.56
CA TYR A 216 14.77 -2.79 12.27
C TYR A 216 14.17 -1.43 12.63
N LYS A 217 14.78 -0.72 13.57
CA LYS A 217 14.37 0.65 13.91
C LYS A 217 15.05 1.65 12.97
N VAL A 218 14.28 2.54 12.37
CA VAL A 218 14.78 3.59 11.47
C VAL A 218 14.07 4.91 11.74
N THR A 219 14.76 6.01 11.49
CA THR A 219 14.26 7.37 11.69
C THR A 219 13.57 7.89 10.44
N GLN A 220 14.24 7.89 9.29
CA GLN A 220 13.68 8.32 8.00
C GLN A 220 14.57 7.81 6.87
N LEU A 221 13.98 7.14 5.88
CA LEU A 221 14.69 6.52 4.76
C LEU A 221 14.29 7.13 3.43
N GLU A 222 15.27 7.44 2.58
CA GLU A 222 15.07 7.93 1.22
C GLU A 222 15.56 6.86 0.25
N VAL A 223 14.64 6.17 -0.43
CA VAL A 223 14.95 5.16 -1.43
C VAL A 223 15.12 5.87 -2.78
N PRO A 224 16.33 5.86 -3.35
CA PRO A 224 16.58 6.45 -4.66
C PRO A 224 15.82 5.72 -5.77
N ILE A 225 15.86 6.31 -6.95
CA ILE A 225 15.18 5.77 -8.12
C ILE A 225 15.75 4.40 -8.52
N GLY A 226 14.86 3.50 -8.95
CA GLY A 226 15.23 2.22 -9.57
C GLY A 226 15.70 1.12 -8.60
N VAL A 227 15.66 1.34 -7.29
CA VAL A 227 16.05 0.34 -6.29
C VAL A 227 14.95 -0.71 -6.10
N ALA A 228 15.35 -1.99 -6.14
CA ALA A 228 14.49 -3.12 -5.74
C ALA A 228 14.74 -3.52 -4.27
N ILE A 229 13.70 -3.98 -3.58
CA ILE A 229 13.75 -4.36 -2.17
C ILE A 229 13.04 -5.71 -1.95
N ILE A 230 13.70 -6.63 -1.26
CA ILE A 230 13.13 -7.90 -0.79
C ILE A 230 13.25 -7.96 0.74
N ALA A 231 12.13 -8.04 1.44
CA ALA A 231 12.08 -7.85 2.90
C ALA A 231 11.18 -8.85 3.65
N TYR A 232 10.90 -10.02 3.07
CA TYR A 232 10.04 -11.02 3.70
C TYR A 232 10.52 -11.43 5.11
N GLY A 233 9.64 -11.27 6.10
CA GLY A 233 9.90 -11.62 7.49
C GLY A 233 10.60 -10.52 8.31
N SER A 234 10.91 -9.38 7.70
CA SER A 234 11.51 -8.22 8.36
C SER A 234 10.49 -7.10 8.55
N THR A 235 10.59 -6.38 9.66
CA THR A 235 9.69 -5.27 10.01
C THR A 235 10.48 -3.99 10.27
N LEU A 236 10.13 -2.90 9.58
CA LEU A 236 10.60 -1.56 9.91
C LEU A 236 9.70 -0.93 10.97
N THR A 237 10.29 -0.18 11.90
CA THR A 237 9.56 0.59 12.91
C THR A 237 10.28 1.91 13.19
N PRO A 238 9.57 2.98 13.60
CA PRO A 238 10.21 4.23 14.00
C PRO A 238 11.24 4.02 15.12
N PHE A 239 12.45 4.58 14.95
CA PHE A 239 13.46 4.63 16.00
C PHE A 239 13.07 5.60 17.11
N ASN A 240 12.66 6.82 16.73
CA ASN A 240 12.09 7.83 17.63
C ASN A 240 10.64 8.14 17.24
N ILE A 241 9.74 8.17 18.24
CA ILE A 241 8.31 8.49 18.09
C ILE A 241 7.94 9.88 18.64
N GLU A 242 8.90 10.63 19.17
CA GLU A 242 8.70 11.99 19.69
C GLU A 242 8.96 13.05 18.62
N ASP A 243 9.85 12.78 17.68
CA ASP A 243 10.21 13.72 16.60
C ASP A 243 9.19 13.71 15.48
N THR A 244 8.81 14.90 15.01
CA THR A 244 7.98 15.07 13.81
C THR A 244 8.79 14.77 12.55
N LYS A 245 8.24 13.91 11.70
CA LYS A 245 8.83 13.46 10.43
C LYS A 245 7.75 13.40 9.36
N THR A 246 8.14 13.54 8.10
CA THR A 246 7.21 13.43 6.97
C THR A 246 6.87 11.98 6.63
N HIS A 247 7.85 11.08 6.70
CA HIS A 247 7.70 9.67 6.32
C HIS A 247 8.67 8.78 7.10
N LEU A 248 8.38 7.46 7.14
CA LEU A 248 9.37 6.46 7.57
C LEU A 248 10.26 6.05 6.40
N ILE A 249 9.66 5.79 5.23
CA ILE A 249 10.38 5.46 3.99
C ILE A 249 9.73 6.15 2.79
N LYS A 250 10.54 6.85 1.99
CA LYS A 250 10.12 7.55 0.76
C LYS A 250 10.77 6.90 -0.46
N PHE A 251 10.02 6.84 -1.55
CA PHE A 251 10.40 6.19 -2.80
C PHE A 251 10.41 7.21 -3.94
N ALA A 252 11.58 7.40 -4.53
CA ALA A 252 11.81 8.37 -5.60
C ALA A 252 11.33 7.88 -6.98
N GLY A 253 10.92 6.61 -7.13
CA GLY A 253 10.30 6.08 -8.34
C GLY A 253 10.99 4.86 -8.92
N MET A 254 10.32 4.17 -9.84
CA MET A 254 10.79 2.94 -10.49
C MET A 254 11.17 1.81 -9.51
N ASN A 255 10.67 1.87 -8.28
CA ASN A 255 11.07 0.96 -7.22
C ASN A 255 10.22 -0.32 -7.25
N LYS A 256 10.83 -1.48 -7.01
CA LYS A 256 10.11 -2.77 -6.94
C LYS A 256 10.29 -3.35 -5.54
N VAL A 257 9.22 -3.38 -4.76
CA VAL A 257 9.26 -3.67 -3.33
C VAL A 257 8.42 -4.90 -3.03
N SER A 258 9.02 -5.91 -2.42
CA SER A 258 8.36 -7.18 -2.09
C SER A 258 8.50 -7.54 -0.61
N GLY A 259 7.38 -7.80 0.04
CA GLY A 259 7.33 -8.36 1.41
C GLY A 259 7.68 -7.38 2.53
N LEU A 260 7.80 -6.08 2.25
CA LEU A 260 8.14 -5.07 3.25
C LEU A 260 7.04 -4.93 4.30
N GLN A 261 7.39 -5.15 5.58
CA GLN A 261 6.48 -4.90 6.69
C GLN A 261 6.89 -3.64 7.46
N ILE A 262 5.91 -2.84 7.85
CA ILE A 262 6.10 -1.63 8.66
C ILE A 262 5.11 -1.64 9.82
N ALA A 263 5.62 -1.44 11.03
CA ALA A 263 4.81 -1.24 12.23
C ALA A 263 5.13 0.14 12.82
N MET A 264 4.23 1.11 12.61
CA MET A 264 4.46 2.51 13.00
C MET A 264 4.29 2.77 14.51
N ASN A 265 3.96 1.74 15.29
CA ASN A 265 3.78 1.80 16.74
C ASN A 265 2.88 2.97 17.19
N TYR A 266 1.75 3.17 16.48
CA TYR A 266 0.77 4.21 16.78
C TYR A 266 1.38 5.63 16.82
N SER A 267 2.46 5.87 16.06
CA SER A 267 3.05 7.19 15.96
C SER A 267 2.15 8.14 15.17
N LEU A 268 1.98 9.35 15.72
CA LEU A 268 1.29 10.47 15.08
C LEU A 268 2.26 11.56 14.61
N THR A 269 3.55 11.41 14.92
CA THR A 269 4.59 12.37 14.58
C THR A 269 5.10 12.19 13.14
N TYR A 270 4.84 11.03 12.54
CA TYR A 270 5.09 10.78 11.12
C TYR A 270 3.84 11.12 10.31
N ASP A 271 3.98 11.89 9.23
CA ASP A 271 2.84 12.16 8.35
C ASP A 271 2.41 10.92 7.58
N CYS A 272 3.34 10.02 7.23
CA CYS A 272 3.01 8.70 6.69
C CYS A 272 4.08 7.63 6.98
N ALA A 273 3.76 6.37 6.67
CA ALA A 273 4.75 5.29 6.67
C ALA A 273 5.53 5.27 5.34
N ILE A 274 4.81 5.13 4.23
CA ILE A 274 5.34 5.06 2.87
C ILE A 274 4.98 6.35 2.13
N TRP A 275 5.96 7.02 1.54
CA TRP A 275 5.73 8.16 0.65
C TRP A 275 6.25 7.88 -0.76
N CYS A 276 5.39 7.92 -1.76
CA CYS A 276 5.80 7.88 -3.16
C CYS A 276 5.81 9.31 -3.72
N SER A 277 7.00 9.88 -3.86
CA SER A 277 7.22 11.23 -4.42
C SER A 277 8.70 11.41 -4.77
N GLY A 278 8.99 12.20 -5.80
CA GLY A 278 10.34 12.55 -6.23
C GLY A 278 10.35 13.72 -7.21
N ASP A 279 11.54 14.18 -7.58
CA ASP A 279 11.72 15.33 -8.47
C ASP A 279 11.15 15.07 -9.88
N ASN A 280 10.69 16.12 -10.57
CA ASN A 280 10.20 16.07 -11.96
C ASN A 280 9.08 15.03 -12.21
N ASN A 281 8.06 14.98 -11.33
CA ASN A 281 7.05 13.90 -11.31
C ASN A 281 7.65 12.54 -10.91
N GLY A 282 8.67 12.54 -10.06
CA GLY A 282 9.25 11.35 -9.48
C GLY A 282 8.30 10.65 -8.49
N GLY A 283 8.65 9.43 -8.12
CA GLY A 283 7.82 8.49 -7.35
C GLY A 283 6.99 7.55 -8.22
N ARG A 284 6.99 7.76 -9.55
CA ARG A 284 6.22 6.99 -10.54
C ARG A 284 6.72 5.58 -10.74
N ASN A 285 5.89 4.69 -11.30
CA ASN A 285 6.26 3.34 -11.72
C ASN A 285 6.85 2.48 -10.56
N SER A 286 6.33 2.68 -9.35
CA SER A 286 6.72 1.91 -8.18
C SER A 286 5.69 0.83 -7.88
N ASP A 287 6.16 -0.41 -7.75
CA ASP A 287 5.31 -1.57 -7.46
C ASP A 287 5.62 -2.13 -6.08
N PHE A 288 4.54 -2.40 -5.34
CA PHE A 288 4.58 -2.95 -4.00
C PHE A 288 3.78 -4.24 -3.97
N VAL A 289 4.43 -5.34 -3.61
CA VAL A 289 3.83 -6.68 -3.62
C VAL A 289 3.94 -7.31 -2.24
N SER A 290 2.81 -7.73 -1.67
CA SER A 290 2.76 -8.40 -0.35
C SER A 290 3.39 -7.59 0.79
N CYS A 291 3.37 -6.26 0.67
CA CYS A 291 3.80 -5.35 1.72
C CYS A 291 2.71 -5.17 2.78
N ALA A 292 3.08 -4.79 4.00
CA ALA A 292 2.13 -4.53 5.07
C ALA A 292 2.50 -3.29 5.87
N VAL A 293 1.50 -2.46 6.20
CA VAL A 293 1.65 -1.32 7.12
C VAL A 293 0.61 -1.44 8.23
N TRP A 294 1.09 -1.30 9.46
CA TRP A 294 0.30 -1.41 10.68
C TRP A 294 0.42 -0.17 11.53
N PHE A 295 -0.69 0.22 12.18
CA PHE A 295 -0.72 1.25 13.23
C PHE A 295 -0.19 2.63 12.80
N SER A 296 -0.43 3.03 11.55
CA SER A 296 0.02 4.32 11.02
C SER A 296 -1.07 5.41 11.05
N LYS A 297 -0.68 6.66 11.30
CA LYS A 297 -1.52 7.86 11.05
C LYS A 297 -1.99 7.92 9.60
N ASN A 298 -1.10 7.58 8.67
CA ASN A 298 -1.36 7.46 7.25
C ASN A 298 -0.42 6.41 6.67
N ALA A 299 -0.93 5.31 6.13
CA ALA A 299 -0.04 4.28 5.64
C ALA A 299 0.73 4.76 4.40
N ILE A 300 0.06 5.42 3.46
CA ILE A 300 0.65 5.84 2.19
C ILE A 300 0.35 7.30 1.87
N ILE A 301 1.34 8.02 1.37
CA ILE A 301 1.14 9.25 0.59
C ILE A 301 1.64 9.01 -0.84
N VAL A 302 0.84 9.38 -1.83
CA VAL A 302 1.24 9.39 -3.25
C VAL A 302 1.09 10.81 -3.82
N GLY A 303 2.15 11.31 -4.44
CA GLY A 303 2.24 12.72 -4.82
C GLY A 303 2.70 13.61 -3.66
N ASP A 304 2.71 14.92 -3.89
CA ASP A 304 3.25 15.88 -2.93
C ASP A 304 2.16 16.80 -2.35
N PRO A 305 2.05 16.94 -1.02
CA PRO A 305 1.09 17.85 -0.40
C PRO A 305 1.31 19.32 -0.75
N SER A 306 2.52 19.74 -1.15
CA SER A 306 2.81 21.12 -1.56
C SER A 306 2.02 21.56 -2.80
N TRP A 307 1.62 20.61 -3.66
CA TRP A 307 0.80 20.89 -4.84
C TRP A 307 -0.58 21.42 -4.49
N LEU A 308 -1.12 21.08 -3.31
CA LEU A 308 -2.43 21.56 -2.86
C LEU A 308 -2.43 23.07 -2.60
N THR A 309 -1.29 23.60 -2.15
CA THR A 309 -1.11 25.03 -1.85
C THR A 309 -0.51 25.82 -3.00
N ASN A 310 -0.12 25.15 -4.09
CA ASN A 310 0.48 25.77 -5.26
C ASN A 310 -0.25 25.33 -6.54
N PRO A 311 -1.26 26.10 -7.01
CA PRO A 311 -2.04 25.76 -8.20
C PRO A 311 -1.21 25.54 -9.48
N THR A 312 -0.04 26.18 -9.60
CA THR A 312 0.88 25.97 -10.74
C THR A 312 1.41 24.55 -10.85
N GLU A 313 1.33 23.78 -9.75
CA GLU A 313 1.85 22.42 -9.64
C GLU A 313 0.74 21.39 -9.43
N GLY A 314 -0.52 21.79 -9.29
CA GLY A 314 -1.60 20.84 -9.00
C GLY A 314 -1.91 19.86 -10.14
N TRP A 315 -1.47 20.18 -11.37
CA TRP A 315 -1.54 19.28 -12.52
C TRP A 315 -0.49 18.17 -12.49
N ARG A 316 0.51 18.24 -11.59
CA ARG A 316 1.53 17.19 -11.45
C ARG A 316 0.92 15.85 -11.03
N GLY A 317 1.72 14.80 -11.15
CA GLY A 317 1.26 13.45 -10.88
C GLY A 317 2.36 12.46 -10.59
N THR A 318 2.14 11.66 -9.54
CA THR A 318 2.86 10.42 -9.27
C THR A 318 1.99 9.25 -9.74
N SER A 319 2.09 8.92 -11.02
CA SER A 319 1.34 7.86 -11.71
C SER A 319 2.02 6.49 -11.68
N GLU A 320 1.25 5.45 -12.03
CA GLU A 320 1.73 4.07 -12.20
C GLU A 320 2.30 3.48 -10.90
N VAL A 321 1.74 3.86 -9.76
CA VAL A 321 2.06 3.25 -8.46
C VAL A 321 1.07 2.13 -8.18
N SER A 322 1.55 0.94 -7.82
CA SER A 322 0.69 -0.22 -7.58
C SER A 322 0.96 -0.89 -6.23
N PHE A 323 -0.10 -1.31 -5.55
CA PHE A 323 -0.09 -2.07 -4.31
C PHE A 323 -0.90 -3.35 -4.50
N THR A 324 -0.20 -4.48 -4.70
CA THR A 324 -0.80 -5.78 -4.99
C THR A 324 -0.66 -6.71 -3.79
N ASN A 325 -1.78 -7.29 -3.34
CA ASN A 325 -1.84 -8.18 -2.18
C ASN A 325 -1.22 -7.57 -0.91
N CYS A 326 -1.35 -6.24 -0.75
CA CYS A 326 -0.79 -5.48 0.35
C CYS A 326 -1.80 -5.34 1.50
N GLN A 327 -1.31 -5.17 2.73
CA GLN A 327 -2.16 -5.09 3.91
C GLN A 327 -1.97 -3.76 4.64
N PHE A 328 -3.05 -3.00 4.79
CA PHE A 328 -3.08 -1.74 5.54
C PHE A 328 -4.06 -1.93 6.69
N ASN A 329 -3.55 -2.43 7.81
CA ASN A 329 -4.38 -2.88 8.93
C ASN A 329 -4.21 -1.92 10.11
N TRP A 330 -5.33 -1.59 10.77
CA TRP A 330 -5.35 -0.75 11.96
C TRP A 330 -4.59 0.57 11.80
N CYS A 331 -4.60 1.10 10.58
CA CYS A 331 -4.12 2.45 10.28
C CYS A 331 -5.31 3.41 10.41
N LEU A 332 -5.04 4.67 10.76
CA LEU A 332 -6.08 5.71 10.73
C LEU A 332 -6.45 6.08 9.29
N ARG A 333 -5.50 5.94 8.37
CA ARG A 333 -5.71 6.15 6.94
C ARG A 333 -4.89 5.17 6.10
N THR A 334 -5.49 4.65 5.04
CA THR A 334 -4.82 3.79 4.06
C THR A 334 -3.95 4.64 3.14
N ALA A 335 -4.52 5.65 2.49
CA ALA A 335 -3.73 6.52 1.64
C ALA A 335 -4.25 7.96 1.55
N THR A 336 -3.33 8.89 1.32
CA THR A 336 -3.63 10.23 0.78
C THR A 336 -2.97 10.41 -0.58
N CYS A 337 -3.72 10.89 -1.57
CA CYS A 337 -3.20 11.11 -2.92
C CYS A 337 -3.41 12.56 -3.36
N TYR A 338 -2.42 13.13 -4.05
CA TYR A 338 -2.41 14.52 -4.53
C TYR A 338 -2.07 14.61 -6.01
N GLY A 339 -2.69 15.55 -6.73
CA GLY A 339 -2.33 15.90 -8.11
C GLY A 339 -3.21 15.25 -9.17
N LEU A 340 -3.60 16.01 -10.20
CA LEU A 340 -4.54 15.55 -11.24
C LEU A 340 -3.99 14.40 -12.09
N ASN A 341 -2.68 14.30 -12.24
CA ASN A 341 -2.03 13.22 -12.98
C ASN A 341 -1.58 12.05 -12.10
N THR A 342 -1.86 12.07 -10.79
CA THR A 342 -1.54 10.95 -9.91
C THR A 342 -2.48 9.78 -10.16
N ILE A 343 -1.91 8.59 -10.35
CA ILE A 343 -2.63 7.34 -10.60
C ILE A 343 -2.06 6.27 -9.68
N VAL A 344 -2.89 5.71 -8.83
CA VAL A 344 -2.51 4.63 -7.91
C VAL A 344 -3.51 3.49 -7.98
N THR A 345 -3.01 2.26 -7.92
CA THR A 345 -3.83 1.05 -7.91
C THR A 345 -3.62 0.25 -6.64
N PHE A 346 -4.70 -0.11 -5.96
CA PHE A 346 -4.74 -1.07 -4.86
C PHE A 346 -5.48 -2.31 -5.35
N GLY A 347 -4.81 -3.46 -5.49
CA GLY A 347 -5.49 -4.64 -6.03
C GLY A 347 -4.92 -5.99 -5.61
N GLY A 348 -5.41 -7.05 -6.24
CA GLY A 348 -4.92 -8.42 -6.02
C GLY A 348 -5.10 -8.91 -4.58
N GLY A 349 -6.26 -8.65 -3.96
CA GLY A 349 -6.54 -9.05 -2.58
C GLY A 349 -6.01 -8.10 -1.50
N SER A 350 -5.58 -6.89 -1.88
CA SER A 350 -5.15 -5.88 -0.91
C SER A 350 -6.24 -5.58 0.14
N ARG A 351 -5.82 -5.35 1.38
CA ARG A 351 -6.72 -4.98 2.50
C ARG A 351 -6.52 -3.52 2.85
N CYS A 352 -7.50 -2.70 2.53
CA CYS A 352 -7.51 -1.27 2.81
C CYS A 352 -8.44 -1.03 4.00
N TYR A 353 -7.93 -1.15 5.24
CA TYR A 353 -8.73 -1.00 6.46
C TYR A 353 -8.31 0.23 7.27
N ALA A 354 -9.30 1.06 7.59
CA ALA A 354 -9.18 2.18 8.50
C ALA A 354 -9.85 1.82 9.82
N ASN A 355 -9.06 1.77 10.89
CA ASN A 355 -9.53 1.42 12.24
C ASN A 355 -8.57 2.00 13.29
N ARG A 356 -9.11 2.50 14.40
CA ARG A 356 -8.32 2.89 15.58
C ARG A 356 -7.62 1.68 16.23
N GLY A 357 -8.16 0.48 16.08
CA GLY A 357 -7.64 -0.71 16.74
C GLY A 357 -7.72 -0.62 18.26
N ASN A 358 -7.17 -1.62 18.94
CA ASN A 358 -7.09 -1.66 20.40
C ASN A 358 -5.72 -1.18 20.88
N ILE A 359 -5.47 0.13 20.80
CA ILE A 359 -4.26 0.74 21.38
C ILE A 359 -4.24 0.50 22.91
N PRO A 360 -3.14 0.02 23.51
CA PRO A 360 -3.05 -0.14 24.96
C PRO A 360 -3.34 1.17 25.69
N PRO A 361 -4.14 1.18 26.77
CA PRO A 361 -4.42 2.40 27.54
C PRO A 361 -3.16 3.07 28.10
N SER A 362 -2.10 2.30 28.35
CA SER A 362 -0.80 2.79 28.83
C SER A 362 0.10 3.35 27.72
N HIS A 363 -0.27 3.21 26.44
CA HIS A 363 0.56 3.73 25.35
C HIS A 363 0.55 5.28 25.37
N PRO A 364 1.72 5.95 25.21
CA PRO A 364 1.80 7.42 25.29
C PRO A 364 0.86 8.16 24.33
N ASN A 365 0.56 7.56 23.17
CA ASN A 365 -0.34 8.13 22.17
C ASN A 365 -1.82 7.72 22.31
N SER A 366 -2.22 6.93 23.31
CA SER A 366 -3.58 6.36 23.40
C SER A 366 -4.69 7.42 23.31
N SER A 367 -4.58 8.51 24.06
CA SER A 367 -5.55 9.61 24.04
C SER A 367 -5.57 10.40 22.72
N LYS A 368 -4.40 10.63 22.11
CA LYS A 368 -4.31 11.36 20.84
C LYS A 368 -4.79 10.49 19.67
N TRP A 369 -4.53 9.18 19.71
CA TRP A 369 -4.90 8.24 18.67
C TRP A 369 -6.42 8.02 18.59
N SER A 370 -7.08 7.92 19.75
CA SER A 370 -8.54 7.73 19.82
C SER A 370 -9.33 8.90 19.24
N THR A 371 -8.75 10.10 19.20
CA THR A 371 -9.38 11.32 18.67
C THR A 371 -8.85 11.74 17.30
N ALA A 372 -7.82 11.07 16.78
CA ALA A 372 -7.19 11.45 15.52
C ALA A 372 -8.13 11.25 14.31
N PRO A 373 -8.03 12.11 13.28
CA PRO A 373 -8.83 12.00 12.07
C PRO A 373 -8.54 10.70 11.31
N MET A 374 -9.62 10.02 10.89
CA MET A 374 -9.57 8.72 10.22
C MET A 374 -10.29 8.79 8.87
N GLY A 375 -10.08 7.77 8.03
CA GLY A 375 -10.78 7.50 6.77
C GLY A 375 -9.86 6.69 5.87
N ASN A 376 -10.36 5.77 5.03
CA ASN A 376 -9.47 4.95 4.21
C ASN A 376 -8.64 5.79 3.23
N PHE A 377 -9.32 6.57 2.39
CA PHE A 377 -8.69 7.30 1.31
C PHE A 377 -9.06 8.77 1.37
N LEU A 378 -8.05 9.64 1.30
CA LEU A 378 -8.20 11.06 1.08
C LEU A 378 -7.59 11.42 -0.28
N ASN A 379 -8.39 11.96 -1.19
CA ASN A 379 -7.98 12.13 -2.58
C ASN A 379 -8.20 13.57 -3.06
N TYR A 380 -7.10 14.25 -3.40
CA TYR A 380 -7.10 15.58 -4.01
C TYR A 380 -6.81 15.44 -5.50
N GLY A 381 -7.87 15.31 -6.30
CA GLY A 381 -7.84 15.28 -7.77
C GLY A 381 -7.20 14.06 -8.43
N ALA A 382 -6.56 13.16 -7.68
CA ALA A 382 -5.92 11.97 -8.21
C ALA A 382 -6.93 10.90 -8.65
N LEU A 383 -6.45 9.91 -9.40
CA LEU A 383 -7.20 8.72 -9.79
C LEU A 383 -6.76 7.51 -8.97
N ILE A 384 -7.68 6.97 -8.17
CA ILE A 384 -7.44 5.80 -7.33
C ILE A 384 -8.25 4.63 -7.88
N TYR A 385 -7.55 3.56 -8.27
CA TYR A 385 -8.14 2.27 -8.56
C TYR A 385 -8.09 1.38 -7.32
N VAL A 386 -9.20 0.74 -7.00
CA VAL A 386 -9.27 -0.33 -6.00
C VAL A 386 -9.94 -1.53 -6.65
N VAL A 387 -9.20 -2.62 -6.91
CA VAL A 387 -9.67 -3.72 -7.77
C VAL A 387 -9.45 -5.07 -7.11
N GLY A 388 -10.54 -5.82 -6.89
CA GLY A 388 -10.47 -7.14 -6.25
C GLY A 388 -9.87 -7.08 -4.84
N ALA A 389 -10.16 -6.00 -4.11
CA ALA A 389 -9.59 -5.70 -2.80
C ALA A 389 -10.69 -5.62 -1.73
N SER A 390 -10.31 -5.34 -0.48
CA SER A 390 -11.26 -5.07 0.60
C SER A 390 -11.11 -3.64 1.11
N ILE A 391 -12.23 -2.94 1.26
CA ILE A 391 -12.31 -1.60 1.84
C ILE A 391 -13.14 -1.69 3.12
N GLY A 392 -12.61 -1.20 4.23
CA GLY A 392 -13.28 -1.29 5.53
C GLY A 392 -13.03 -0.07 6.39
N THR A 393 -14.10 0.58 6.86
CA THR A 393 -14.04 1.60 7.91
C THR A 393 -14.97 1.17 9.05
N PHE A 394 -14.39 0.96 10.23
CA PHE A 394 -15.11 0.40 11.38
C PHE A 394 -15.64 1.48 12.34
N GLU A 395 -15.85 2.68 11.83
CA GLU A 395 -16.40 3.84 12.55
C GLU A 395 -17.59 4.41 11.79
N ARG A 396 -18.68 4.69 12.50
CA ARG A 396 -19.97 4.98 11.85
C ARG A 396 -20.02 6.34 11.15
N ASP A 397 -19.32 7.33 11.70
CA ASP A 397 -19.39 8.74 11.30
C ASP A 397 -18.24 9.20 10.40
N THR A 398 -17.41 8.25 9.92
CA THR A 398 -16.20 8.58 9.17
C THR A 398 -16.31 8.10 7.73
N PRO A 399 -16.14 8.98 6.73
CA PRO A 399 -16.18 8.56 5.34
C PRO A 399 -14.96 7.69 4.99
N SER A 400 -15.21 6.57 4.31
CA SER A 400 -14.15 5.71 3.79
C SER A 400 -13.38 6.42 2.66
N LEU A 401 -14.10 7.05 1.75
CA LEU A 401 -13.58 7.72 0.56
C LEU A 401 -13.89 9.21 0.68
N THR A 402 -12.87 10.04 0.89
CA THR A 402 -13.02 11.50 0.89
C THR A 402 -12.41 12.07 -0.37
N SER A 403 -13.25 12.57 -1.26
CA SER A 403 -12.86 13.23 -2.49
C SER A 403 -12.83 14.74 -2.32
N ARG A 404 -11.74 15.40 -2.71
CA ARG A 404 -11.58 16.86 -2.65
C ARG A 404 -11.06 17.42 -3.96
N VAL A 405 -11.33 18.70 -4.20
CA VAL A 405 -10.90 19.42 -5.41
C VAL A 405 -9.39 19.67 -5.35
N MET A 406 -8.69 19.38 -6.45
CA MET A 406 -7.31 19.80 -6.63
C MET A 406 -7.25 21.15 -7.34
N PRO A 407 -6.64 22.18 -6.74
CA PRO A 407 -6.41 23.48 -7.37
C PRO A 407 -5.39 23.38 -8.51
N VAL A 408 -5.73 23.89 -9.69
CA VAL A 408 -4.92 23.95 -10.90
C VAL A 408 -5.24 25.22 -11.68
N ASP A 409 -4.21 25.87 -12.21
CA ASP A 409 -4.31 27.08 -13.03
C ASP A 409 -3.93 26.88 -14.51
N LYS A 410 -3.59 25.64 -14.90
CA LYS A 410 -3.20 25.27 -16.27
C LYS A 410 -4.42 24.98 -17.14
N GLU A 411 -4.54 25.61 -18.30
CA GLU A 411 -5.72 25.52 -19.17
C GLU A 411 -6.07 24.09 -19.64
N ASP A 412 -5.08 23.24 -19.95
CA ASP A 412 -5.30 21.85 -20.36
C ASP A 412 -5.87 20.95 -19.25
N TYR A 413 -5.92 21.45 -18.01
CA TYR A 413 -6.31 20.71 -16.82
C TYR A 413 -7.37 21.47 -16.04
N VAL A 414 -8.56 20.88 -15.93
CA VAL A 414 -9.63 21.46 -15.11
C VAL A 414 -9.53 20.99 -13.66
N ASN A 415 -9.81 21.90 -12.72
CA ASN A 415 -10.01 21.55 -11.30
C ASN A 415 -11.00 20.40 -11.21
N SER A 416 -10.62 19.34 -10.50
CA SER A 416 -11.42 18.11 -10.39
C SER A 416 -11.39 17.62 -8.95
N TYR A 417 -12.52 17.05 -8.51
CA TYR A 417 -12.55 16.19 -7.33
C TYR A 417 -11.72 14.93 -7.59
N GLY A 418 -11.17 14.34 -6.52
CA GLY A 418 -10.50 13.05 -6.58
C GLY A 418 -11.42 11.93 -7.08
N ARG A 419 -10.92 11.08 -7.97
CA ARG A 419 -11.68 10.02 -8.63
C ARG A 419 -11.37 8.65 -8.01
N TYR A 420 -12.43 7.87 -7.79
CA TYR A 420 -12.35 6.51 -7.26
C TYR A 420 -12.98 5.54 -8.25
N ILE A 421 -12.20 4.57 -8.72
CA ILE A 421 -12.68 3.46 -9.53
C ILE A 421 -12.54 2.19 -8.71
N ILE A 422 -13.67 1.64 -8.29
CA ILE A 422 -13.71 0.51 -7.36
C ILE A 422 -14.45 -0.64 -8.04
N GLU A 423 -13.73 -1.74 -8.27
CA GLU A 423 -14.23 -2.87 -9.03
C GLU A 423 -14.01 -4.18 -8.29
N GLY A 424 -15.03 -5.04 -8.23
CA GLY A 424 -14.90 -6.39 -7.67
C GLY A 424 -14.50 -6.43 -6.19
N CYS A 425 -14.78 -5.37 -5.43
CA CYS A 425 -14.29 -5.23 -4.06
C CYS A 425 -15.34 -5.66 -3.02
N HIS A 426 -14.85 -6.12 -1.86
CA HIS A 426 -15.65 -6.27 -0.65
C HIS A 426 -15.58 -4.98 0.18
N ILE A 427 -16.72 -4.37 0.48
CA ILE A 427 -16.81 -3.05 1.14
C ILE A 427 -17.60 -3.16 2.44
N GLU A 428 -17.02 -2.69 3.55
CA GLU A 428 -17.67 -2.64 4.86
C GLU A 428 -17.58 -1.22 5.45
N THR A 429 -18.69 -0.47 5.40
CA THR A 429 -18.71 0.91 5.94
C THR A 429 -20.12 1.45 6.15
N SER A 430 -20.30 2.28 7.18
CA SER A 430 -21.51 3.09 7.38
C SER A 430 -21.55 4.34 6.49
N PHE A 431 -20.39 4.83 6.03
CA PHE A 431 -20.26 6.07 5.26
C PHE A 431 -19.18 5.87 4.19
N LEU A 432 -19.60 5.61 2.95
CA LEU A 432 -18.67 5.23 1.90
C LEU A 432 -17.97 6.44 1.29
N PHE A 433 -18.72 7.39 0.75
CA PHE A 433 -18.15 8.44 -0.09
C PHE A 433 -18.59 9.83 0.36
N TYR A 434 -17.63 10.73 0.44
CA TYR A 434 -17.84 12.13 0.79
C TYR A 434 -17.08 13.08 -0.14
N ALA A 435 -17.81 13.98 -0.80
CA ALA A 435 -17.26 15.11 -1.53
C ALA A 435 -17.83 16.42 -0.94
N PRO A 436 -17.06 17.17 -0.13
CA PRO A 436 -17.55 18.38 0.53
C PRO A 436 -17.72 19.54 -0.48
N ARG A 437 -18.37 20.61 -0.01
CA ARG A 437 -18.29 21.91 -0.67
C ARG A 437 -16.86 22.43 -0.51
N GLU A 438 -16.25 22.89 -1.59
CA GLU A 438 -14.90 23.45 -1.60
C GLU A 438 -14.94 24.95 -1.96
N THR A 439 -13.88 25.66 -1.60
CA THR A 439 -13.73 27.09 -1.95
C THR A 439 -13.52 27.27 -3.45
N ILE A 440 -12.88 26.29 -4.09
CA ILE A 440 -12.63 26.24 -5.53
C ILE A 440 -13.70 25.37 -6.18
N VAL A 441 -14.26 25.87 -7.28
CA VAL A 441 -15.29 25.14 -8.03
C VAL A 441 -14.61 24.17 -9.01
N SER A 442 -15.05 22.91 -8.98
CA SER A 442 -14.65 21.91 -9.97
C SER A 442 -15.08 22.35 -11.37
N GLY A 443 -14.15 22.37 -12.31
CA GLY A 443 -14.42 22.58 -13.74
C GLY A 443 -14.74 21.28 -14.47
N ASP A 444 -14.42 20.12 -13.88
CA ASP A 444 -14.77 18.82 -14.44
C ASP A 444 -16.24 18.48 -14.21
N ASP A 445 -17.01 18.37 -15.29
CA ASP A 445 -18.40 17.91 -15.35
C ASP A 445 -18.58 16.66 -16.22
N THR A 446 -17.47 16.12 -16.74
CA THR A 446 -17.47 15.08 -17.76
C THR A 446 -17.07 13.73 -17.18
N THR A 447 -16.12 13.69 -16.24
CA THR A 447 -15.63 12.44 -15.66
C THR A 447 -16.51 11.95 -14.50
N LYS A 448 -16.19 10.76 -13.98
CA LYS A 448 -16.85 10.18 -12.81
C LYS A 448 -15.95 10.29 -11.59
N ALA A 449 -16.46 10.86 -10.50
CA ALA A 449 -15.76 10.95 -9.22
C ALA A 449 -15.83 9.63 -8.44
N LEU A 450 -16.90 8.86 -8.65
CA LEU A 450 -17.10 7.56 -8.01
C LEU A 450 -17.64 6.55 -9.02
N VAL A 451 -16.93 5.44 -9.17
CA VAL A 451 -17.35 4.25 -9.91
C VAL A 451 -17.28 3.06 -8.96
N LEU A 452 -18.41 2.37 -8.78
CA LEU A 452 -18.57 1.17 -7.95
C LEU A 452 -19.15 0.06 -8.82
N HIS A 453 -18.33 -0.86 -9.30
CA HIS A 453 -18.77 -1.94 -10.17
C HIS A 453 -18.52 -3.31 -9.55
N ASN A 454 -19.50 -4.23 -9.64
CA ASN A 454 -19.37 -5.61 -9.17
C ASN A 454 -18.88 -5.73 -7.70
N CYS A 455 -19.23 -4.75 -6.86
CA CYS A 455 -18.79 -4.71 -5.47
C CYS A 455 -19.84 -5.34 -4.55
N HIS A 456 -19.40 -5.94 -3.46
CA HIS A 456 -20.28 -6.57 -2.47
C HIS A 456 -19.91 -6.09 -1.07
N GLY A 457 -20.77 -6.36 -0.08
CA GLY A 457 -20.40 -6.21 1.32
C GLY A 457 -21.46 -5.54 2.17
N HIS A 458 -21.04 -5.13 3.37
CA HIS A 458 -21.93 -4.70 4.43
C HIS A 458 -22.10 -3.17 4.46
N VAL A 459 -23.35 -2.74 4.37
CA VAL A 459 -23.76 -1.34 4.58
C VAL A 459 -24.37 -1.24 5.97
N ALA A 460 -23.55 -0.79 6.92
CA ALA A 460 -23.97 -0.61 8.30
C ALA A 460 -25.01 0.52 8.45
N THR A 461 -25.78 0.49 9.53
CA THR A 461 -26.77 1.53 9.84
C THR A 461 -26.11 2.90 9.95
N SER A 462 -26.76 3.88 9.33
CA SER A 462 -26.26 5.25 9.25
C SER A 462 -26.34 5.95 10.62
N PRO A 463 -25.39 6.83 10.94
CA PRO A 463 -25.64 7.94 11.85
C PRO A 463 -26.83 8.78 11.36
N SER A 464 -27.50 9.50 12.26
CA SER A 464 -28.69 10.29 11.94
C SER A 464 -28.48 11.32 10.83
N ASP A 465 -27.24 11.76 10.58
CA ASP A 465 -26.96 13.01 9.88
C ASP A 465 -26.44 12.86 8.45
N TYR A 466 -25.90 11.70 8.05
CA TYR A 466 -25.22 11.53 6.74
C TYR A 466 -25.88 10.51 5.79
N TYR A 467 -25.70 10.70 4.47
CA TYR A 467 -26.00 9.69 3.45
C TYR A 467 -24.79 8.77 3.24
N TRP A 468 -25.00 7.56 2.72
CA TRP A 468 -23.88 6.64 2.45
C TRP A 468 -22.89 7.20 1.45
N ILE A 469 -23.44 7.85 0.43
CA ILE A 469 -22.75 8.61 -0.59
C ILE A 469 -23.27 10.03 -0.46
N THR A 470 -22.39 10.96 -0.11
CA THR A 470 -22.70 12.38 0.07
C THR A 470 -21.78 13.22 -0.79
N ALA A 471 -22.34 13.98 -1.72
CA ALA A 471 -21.61 14.90 -2.60
C ALA A 471 -22.24 16.28 -2.53
N SER A 472 -21.43 17.33 -2.51
CA SER A 472 -21.91 18.71 -2.54
C SER A 472 -22.47 19.08 -3.91
N SER A 473 -23.28 20.14 -3.97
CA SER A 473 -23.80 20.68 -5.24
C SER A 473 -22.73 21.24 -6.18
N GLN A 474 -21.50 21.44 -5.70
CA GLN A 474 -20.36 21.90 -6.51
C GLN A 474 -19.64 20.76 -7.22
N MET A 475 -19.80 19.51 -6.77
CA MET A 475 -19.25 18.37 -7.51
C MET A 475 -20.12 18.10 -8.73
N LYS A 476 -19.55 18.25 -9.93
CA LYS A 476 -20.27 18.06 -11.21
C LYS A 476 -19.99 16.71 -11.87
N GLN A 477 -18.88 16.08 -11.49
CA GLN A 477 -18.52 14.72 -11.92
C GLN A 477 -19.59 13.70 -11.55
N GLY A 478 -19.72 12.66 -12.37
CA GLY A 478 -20.73 11.62 -12.20
C GLY A 478 -20.45 10.62 -11.07
N ILE A 479 -21.52 9.97 -10.62
CA ILE A 479 -21.48 8.80 -9.73
C ILE A 479 -22.10 7.62 -10.47
N ASP A 480 -21.41 6.49 -10.49
CA ASP A 480 -21.82 5.28 -11.20
C ASP A 480 -21.73 4.04 -10.31
N VAL A 481 -22.85 3.35 -10.11
CA VAL A 481 -22.96 2.15 -9.27
C VAL A 481 -23.61 1.02 -10.06
N TRP A 482 -22.82 0.02 -10.43
CA TRP A 482 -23.24 -1.04 -11.34
C TRP A 482 -23.00 -2.43 -10.76
N SER A 483 -24.06 -3.23 -10.69
CA SER A 483 -24.02 -4.66 -10.37
C SER A 483 -23.39 -4.96 -9.03
N CYS A 484 -23.66 -4.09 -8.07
CA CYS A 484 -23.23 -4.30 -6.70
C CYS A 484 -24.21 -5.20 -5.92
N GLY A 485 -23.75 -5.83 -4.84
CA GLY A 485 -24.59 -6.63 -3.95
C GLY A 485 -24.31 -6.27 -2.50
N PHE A 486 -24.89 -5.17 -2.05
CA PHE A 486 -24.75 -4.68 -0.68
C PHE A 486 -25.86 -5.22 0.22
N TYR A 487 -25.53 -5.62 1.45
CA TYR A 487 -26.48 -6.10 2.46
C TYR A 487 -26.41 -5.30 3.76
N GLY A 488 -27.54 -5.22 4.47
CA GLY A 488 -27.60 -4.62 5.81
C GLY A 488 -27.39 -5.64 6.94
N THR A 489 -27.59 -5.21 8.19
CA THR A 489 -27.43 -6.06 9.37
C THR A 489 -28.34 -7.28 9.36
N HIS A 490 -27.78 -8.47 9.58
CA HIS A 490 -28.56 -9.73 9.67
C HIS A 490 -29.65 -9.65 10.75
N GLY A 491 -30.88 -10.07 10.41
CA GLY A 491 -32.01 -10.15 11.35
C GLY A 491 -32.76 -8.83 11.60
N VAL A 492 -32.33 -7.73 10.98
CA VAL A 492 -33.04 -6.44 10.99
C VAL A 492 -33.50 -6.17 9.56
N SER A 493 -34.73 -5.68 9.36
CA SER A 493 -35.11 -5.14 8.04
C SER A 493 -34.08 -4.06 7.67
N PRO A 494 -33.36 -4.20 6.55
CA PRO A 494 -32.27 -3.30 6.21
C PRO A 494 -32.87 -1.96 5.75
N THR A 495 -33.27 -1.12 6.70
CA THR A 495 -33.81 0.22 6.44
C THR A 495 -32.70 1.24 6.64
N ARG A 496 -31.99 1.56 5.57
CA ARG A 496 -31.17 2.76 5.51
C ARG A 496 -31.95 3.86 4.80
N THR A 497 -32.59 4.76 5.53
CA THR A 497 -33.42 5.83 4.92
C THR A 497 -32.64 6.92 4.17
N LYS A 498 -31.30 6.91 4.20
CA LYS A 498 -30.42 7.90 3.56
C LYS A 498 -29.29 7.23 2.78
N LEU A 499 -29.53 6.87 1.51
CA LEU A 499 -28.53 6.17 0.71
C LEU A 499 -27.60 7.12 -0.05
N LEU A 500 -28.16 8.06 -0.84
CA LEU A 500 -27.37 8.98 -1.67
C LEU A 500 -27.92 10.40 -1.66
N SER A 501 -27.01 11.37 -1.55
CA SER A 501 -27.26 12.81 -1.76
C SER A 501 -26.16 13.38 -2.66
N ALA A 502 -26.53 13.84 -3.85
CA ALA A 502 -25.61 14.39 -4.85
C ALA A 502 -26.31 15.43 -5.76
N PRO A 503 -26.72 16.60 -5.21
CA PRO A 503 -27.50 17.61 -5.92
C PRO A 503 -26.70 18.39 -6.97
N GLY A 504 -25.47 17.99 -7.29
CA GLY A 504 -24.64 18.59 -8.33
C GLY A 504 -24.32 17.65 -9.48
N CYS A 505 -24.57 16.35 -9.31
CA CYS A 505 -23.96 15.28 -10.08
C CYS A 505 -25.00 14.51 -10.91
N PRO A 506 -24.64 14.00 -12.10
CA PRO A 506 -25.36 12.90 -12.72
C PRO A 506 -25.11 11.60 -11.96
N VAL A 507 -26.17 10.84 -11.68
CA VAL A 507 -26.10 9.57 -10.93
C VAL A 507 -26.66 8.42 -11.77
N HIS A 508 -25.86 7.37 -11.95
CA HIS A 508 -26.23 6.13 -12.61
C HIS A 508 -26.16 4.98 -11.61
N ILE A 509 -27.25 4.23 -11.45
CA ILE A 509 -27.33 3.10 -10.52
C ILE A 509 -28.11 1.97 -11.17
N THR A 510 -27.53 0.78 -11.29
CA THR A 510 -28.24 -0.39 -11.86
C THR A 510 -29.13 -1.10 -10.83
N ARG A 511 -29.99 -1.98 -11.34
CA ARG A 511 -31.06 -2.64 -10.57
C ARG A 511 -30.62 -3.26 -9.28
N ASP A 512 -29.59 -4.03 -9.43
CA ASP A 512 -29.12 -5.06 -8.54
C ASP A 512 -28.31 -4.49 -7.38
N SER A 513 -27.73 -3.31 -7.60
CA SER A 513 -26.81 -2.62 -6.68
C SER A 513 -27.33 -2.49 -5.24
N PHE A 514 -28.65 -2.35 -5.03
CA PHE A 514 -29.26 -2.18 -3.71
C PHE A 514 -30.50 -3.06 -3.47
N ASN A 515 -30.65 -4.18 -4.20
CA ASN A 515 -31.84 -5.04 -4.13
C ASN A 515 -32.22 -5.54 -2.72
N VAL A 516 -31.26 -5.60 -1.80
CA VAL A 516 -31.48 -6.10 -0.43
C VAL A 516 -31.28 -5.02 0.64
N VAL A 517 -31.22 -3.74 0.26
CA VAL A 517 -31.18 -2.59 1.18
C VAL A 517 -32.30 -1.63 0.81
N SER A 518 -33.20 -1.35 1.75
CA SER A 518 -34.23 -0.31 1.55
C SER A 518 -33.67 1.06 1.91
N GLY A 519 -33.86 2.05 1.03
CA GLY A 519 -33.41 3.42 1.28
C GLY A 519 -33.86 4.47 0.27
N ASP A 520 -33.94 5.72 0.74
CA ASP A 520 -34.41 6.85 -0.06
C ASP A 520 -33.24 7.61 -0.70
N PHE A 521 -33.47 8.14 -1.89
CA PHE A 521 -32.53 8.86 -2.75
C PHE A 521 -32.80 10.37 -2.81
N LYS A 522 -33.07 10.98 -1.65
CA LYS A 522 -33.82 12.24 -1.53
C LYS A 522 -33.25 13.48 -2.22
N ASP A 523 -31.96 13.51 -2.58
CA ASP A 523 -31.28 14.76 -2.97
C ASP A 523 -30.48 14.70 -4.29
N CYS A 524 -30.83 13.80 -5.21
CA CYS A 524 -30.10 13.65 -6.48
C CYS A 524 -30.80 14.43 -7.61
N ASN A 525 -30.03 15.06 -8.51
CA ASN A 525 -30.57 15.86 -9.61
C ASN A 525 -31.06 15.04 -10.81
N ILE A 526 -30.33 13.99 -11.18
CA ILE A 526 -30.62 13.15 -12.35
C ILE A 526 -30.33 11.69 -11.97
N PHE A 527 -31.34 10.83 -12.13
CA PHE A 527 -31.18 9.38 -12.11
C PHE A 527 -31.18 8.85 -13.53
N LEU A 528 -30.19 8.04 -13.85
CA LEU A 528 -30.17 7.22 -15.06
C LEU A 528 -30.32 5.75 -14.61
N TYR A 529 -31.32 5.04 -15.14
CA TYR A 529 -31.49 3.58 -15.04
C TYR A 529 -31.63 2.91 -13.66
N PRO A 530 -32.36 3.43 -12.64
CA PRO A 530 -32.63 2.67 -11.43
C PRO A 530 -33.60 1.53 -11.75
N SER A 531 -33.06 0.39 -12.07
CA SER A 531 -33.84 -0.78 -12.42
C SER A 531 -34.37 -1.41 -11.11
N GLY A 532 -35.56 -2.02 -11.10
CA GLY A 532 -36.20 -2.51 -9.85
C GLY A 532 -37.00 -1.46 -9.06
N PHE A 533 -36.83 -0.17 -9.35
CA PHE A 533 -37.94 0.78 -9.28
C PHE A 533 -38.73 0.57 -10.58
N SER A 534 -39.98 0.13 -10.50
CA SER A 534 -40.80 -0.15 -11.71
C SER A 534 -40.97 1.08 -12.59
N SER A 535 -40.75 2.27 -12.01
CA SER A 535 -40.94 3.61 -12.56
C SER A 535 -40.59 4.62 -11.44
N ILE A 536 -39.94 5.74 -11.73
CA ILE A 536 -39.66 6.82 -10.76
C ILE A 536 -40.80 7.83 -10.79
N MET A 537 -41.31 8.28 -9.64
CA MET A 537 -42.24 9.39 -9.56
C MET A 537 -41.51 10.70 -9.84
N LEU A 538 -41.75 11.28 -11.02
CA LEU A 538 -41.10 12.52 -11.49
C LEU A 538 -41.94 13.76 -11.20
N ALA A 539 -43.27 13.60 -11.07
CA ALA A 539 -44.17 14.67 -10.65
C ALA A 539 -45.27 14.12 -9.75
N ASN A 540 -45.63 14.91 -8.74
CA ASN A 540 -46.75 14.68 -7.85
C ASN A 540 -47.39 16.04 -7.62
N ALA A 541 -48.47 16.35 -8.33
CA ALA A 541 -49.11 17.66 -8.29
C ALA A 541 -50.57 17.55 -7.86
N PHE A 542 -51.10 18.53 -7.13
CA PHE A 542 -52.45 18.45 -6.57
C PHE A 542 -53.16 19.79 -6.35
N GLY A 543 -54.46 19.72 -6.09
CA GLY A 543 -55.26 20.83 -5.56
C GLY A 543 -55.95 21.69 -6.61
N SER A 544 -56.19 21.20 -7.82
CA SER A 544 -56.87 22.00 -8.85
C SER A 544 -58.31 22.38 -8.45
N ASN A 545 -58.66 23.65 -8.65
CA ASN A 545 -60.01 24.22 -8.51
C ASN A 545 -60.59 24.64 -9.87
N GLN A 546 -59.99 24.20 -10.98
CA GLN A 546 -60.39 24.59 -12.32
C GLN A 546 -61.83 24.16 -12.64
N THR A 547 -62.48 24.96 -13.48
CA THR A 547 -63.76 24.62 -14.12
C THR A 547 -63.48 23.84 -15.40
N ILE A 548 -63.94 22.60 -15.44
CA ILE A 548 -63.99 21.77 -16.65
C ILE A 548 -65.21 22.19 -17.45
N THR A 549 -65.05 22.39 -18.76
CA THR A 549 -66.15 22.77 -19.66
C THR A 549 -66.23 21.82 -20.85
N THR A 550 -67.21 22.02 -21.73
CA THR A 550 -67.31 21.30 -23.01
C THR A 550 -66.23 21.72 -24.02
N SER A 551 -65.54 22.84 -23.77
CA SER A 551 -64.34 23.23 -24.52
C SER A 551 -63.08 22.70 -23.84
N PRO A 552 -62.08 22.24 -24.60
CA PRO A 552 -60.85 21.70 -24.06
C PRO A 552 -60.00 22.76 -23.33
N SER A 553 -59.39 22.38 -22.22
CA SER A 553 -58.41 23.19 -21.48
C SER A 553 -57.29 22.35 -20.87
N THR A 554 -56.15 22.95 -20.53
CA THR A 554 -55.05 22.23 -19.85
C THR A 554 -55.36 22.05 -18.36
N LEU A 555 -55.17 20.83 -17.86
CA LEU A 555 -55.23 20.54 -16.43
C LEU A 555 -53.99 21.10 -15.72
N VAL A 556 -54.24 22.01 -14.78
CA VAL A 556 -53.25 22.69 -13.96
C VAL A 556 -53.51 22.36 -12.50
N MET A 557 -52.49 21.82 -11.84
CA MET A 557 -52.44 21.52 -10.42
C MET A 557 -51.57 22.58 -9.74
N PRO A 558 -52.12 23.41 -8.83
CA PRO A 558 -51.41 24.58 -8.31
C PRO A 558 -50.34 24.26 -7.27
N ASN A 559 -50.21 22.99 -6.82
CA ASN A 559 -49.26 22.60 -5.78
C ASN A 559 -48.41 21.40 -6.21
N ASN A 560 -47.14 21.38 -5.80
CA ASN A 560 -46.22 20.25 -5.96
C ASN A 560 -45.99 19.51 -4.63
N GLY A 561 -46.24 18.21 -4.63
CA GLY A 561 -45.96 17.26 -3.56
C GLY A 561 -44.57 16.65 -3.65
N SER A 562 -44.31 15.70 -2.73
CA SER A 562 -43.07 14.94 -2.72
C SER A 562 -42.98 13.98 -3.89
N ILE A 563 -41.79 13.89 -4.48
CA ILE A 563 -41.42 12.98 -5.57
C ILE A 563 -40.21 12.15 -5.13
N ASP A 564 -39.78 11.20 -5.94
CA ASP A 564 -38.64 10.33 -5.62
C ASP A 564 -37.28 11.04 -5.81
N LEU A 565 -37.29 12.19 -6.48
CA LEU A 565 -36.13 13.08 -6.69
C LEU A 565 -36.06 14.21 -5.65
N ASN A 566 -35.00 15.03 -5.74
CA ASN A 566 -34.83 16.23 -4.93
C ASN A 566 -36.07 17.16 -4.97
N ASN A 567 -36.38 17.78 -3.83
CA ASN A 567 -37.40 18.83 -3.73
C ASN A 567 -37.17 19.98 -4.73
N SER A 568 -35.93 20.31 -5.05
CA SER A 568 -35.59 21.31 -6.07
C SER A 568 -35.97 20.86 -7.50
N ALA A 569 -36.00 19.55 -7.76
CA ALA A 569 -36.35 18.98 -9.06
C ALA A 569 -37.88 19.00 -9.33
N ARG A 570 -38.71 19.19 -8.29
CA ARG A 570 -40.19 19.21 -8.42
C ARG A 570 -40.69 20.18 -9.50
N GLY A 571 -40.08 21.37 -9.58
CA GLY A 571 -40.43 22.37 -10.58
C GLY A 571 -39.84 22.13 -11.97
N SER A 572 -38.89 21.20 -12.11
CA SER A 572 -38.21 20.91 -13.38
C SER A 572 -39.02 19.98 -14.28
N TYR A 573 -39.88 19.14 -13.71
CA TYR A 573 -40.71 18.19 -14.45
C TYR A 573 -42.15 18.63 -14.62
N TYR A 574 -42.67 19.51 -13.74
CA TYR A 574 -44.03 20.02 -13.81
C TYR A 574 -44.14 21.49 -13.41
N SER A 575 -44.74 22.31 -14.28
CA SER A 575 -45.04 23.71 -14.03
C SER A 575 -46.43 23.87 -13.40
N VAL A 576 -46.49 24.32 -12.14
CA VAL A 576 -47.75 24.60 -11.43
C VAL A 576 -48.52 25.79 -11.98
N GLU A 577 -47.86 26.65 -12.78
CA GLU A 577 -48.48 27.82 -13.42
C GLU A 577 -49.20 27.44 -14.72
N THR A 578 -48.61 26.54 -15.50
CA THR A 578 -49.06 26.24 -16.88
C THR A 578 -49.66 24.85 -17.04
N GLY A 579 -49.39 23.92 -16.11
CA GLY A 579 -49.74 22.51 -16.24
C GLY A 579 -48.87 21.73 -17.23
N LEU A 580 -47.80 22.35 -17.74
CA LEU A 580 -46.86 21.74 -18.68
C LEU A 580 -45.84 20.85 -17.94
N PHE A 581 -45.55 19.70 -18.51
CA PHE A 581 -44.43 18.84 -18.14
C PHE A 581 -43.26 19.03 -19.09
N THR A 582 -42.04 18.88 -18.57
CA THR A 582 -40.79 18.90 -19.35
C THR A 582 -40.03 17.60 -19.14
N ALA A 583 -39.75 16.88 -20.23
CA ALA A 583 -38.92 15.69 -20.20
C ALA A 583 -37.43 16.09 -20.11
N SER A 584 -36.93 16.40 -18.91
CA SER A 584 -35.52 16.79 -18.70
C SER A 584 -34.52 15.67 -19.04
N VAL A 585 -35.00 14.43 -19.07
CA VAL A 585 -34.31 13.22 -19.55
C VAL A 585 -35.24 12.45 -20.49
N GLU A 586 -34.75 11.39 -21.11
CA GLU A 586 -35.60 10.51 -21.90
C GLU A 586 -36.55 9.74 -20.96
N LEU A 587 -37.85 9.75 -21.26
CA LEU A 587 -38.85 9.03 -20.46
C LEU A 587 -39.36 7.83 -21.23
N ASN A 588 -39.38 6.66 -20.60
CA ASN A 588 -39.89 5.41 -21.15
C ASN A 588 -40.99 4.84 -20.24
N ASN A 589 -41.96 4.12 -20.79
CA ASN A 589 -43.11 3.55 -20.05
C ASN A 589 -43.78 4.59 -19.12
N VAL A 590 -44.11 5.74 -19.69
CA VAL A 590 -44.70 6.87 -18.98
C VAL A 590 -46.11 6.52 -18.56
N GLU A 591 -46.40 6.69 -17.28
CA GLU A 591 -47.72 6.54 -16.68
C GLU A 591 -48.10 7.83 -15.94
N LEU A 592 -49.23 8.43 -16.33
CA LEU A 592 -49.80 9.60 -15.69
C LEU A 592 -51.12 9.23 -15.03
N THR A 593 -51.16 9.17 -13.71
CA THR A 593 -52.39 8.84 -12.96
C THR A 593 -53.04 10.12 -12.45
N ILE A 594 -54.33 10.29 -12.71
CA ILE A 594 -55.11 11.47 -12.34
C ILE A 594 -56.31 11.02 -11.50
N ASP A 595 -56.45 11.62 -10.32
CA ASP A 595 -57.63 11.55 -9.48
C ASP A 595 -58.33 12.93 -9.50
N LEU A 596 -59.60 13.00 -9.89
CA LEU A 596 -60.36 14.26 -9.86
C LEU A 596 -61.42 14.24 -8.77
N ARG A 597 -61.54 15.36 -8.04
CA ARG A 597 -62.59 15.55 -7.04
C ARG A 597 -63.45 16.76 -7.39
N TYR A 598 -64.69 16.50 -7.77
CA TYR A 598 -65.66 17.55 -8.06
C TYR A 598 -66.18 18.21 -6.78
N ALA A 599 -66.50 19.51 -6.86
CA ALA A 599 -67.19 20.24 -5.80
C ALA A 599 -68.63 19.73 -5.59
N LYS A 600 -69.27 19.25 -6.67
CA LYS A 600 -70.58 18.58 -6.64
C LYS A 600 -70.43 17.20 -7.32
N PRO A 601 -70.02 16.15 -6.58
CA PRO A 601 -69.82 14.82 -7.14
C PRO A 601 -71.17 14.20 -7.56
N ASN A 602 -71.23 13.66 -8.77
CA ASN A 602 -72.40 12.96 -9.32
C ASN A 602 -71.92 11.77 -10.17
N SER A 603 -72.62 10.63 -10.11
CA SER A 603 -72.31 9.43 -10.89
C SER A 603 -72.34 9.66 -12.41
N SER A 604 -73.09 10.67 -12.88
CA SER A 604 -73.21 11.04 -14.29
C SER A 604 -72.14 12.00 -14.81
N ASN A 605 -71.24 12.50 -13.95
CA ASN A 605 -70.15 13.35 -14.40
C ASN A 605 -69.21 12.56 -15.33
N GLN A 606 -68.87 13.12 -16.49
CA GLN A 606 -67.97 12.49 -17.45
C GLN A 606 -66.96 13.50 -18.00
N VAL A 607 -65.68 13.12 -18.00
CA VAL A 607 -64.58 13.93 -18.51
C VAL A 607 -63.65 13.07 -19.36
N SER A 608 -63.24 13.60 -20.51
CA SER A 608 -62.15 13.06 -21.33
C SER A 608 -60.86 13.77 -20.96
N LEU A 609 -59.80 13.00 -20.73
CA LEU A 609 -58.44 13.49 -20.58
C LEU A 609 -57.60 13.01 -21.76
N ASP A 610 -56.88 13.91 -22.40
CA ASP A 610 -55.93 13.61 -23.48
C ASP A 610 -54.50 13.89 -23.00
N LEU A 611 -53.60 12.93 -23.16
CA LEU A 611 -52.17 13.15 -23.04
C LEU A 611 -51.66 13.72 -24.35
N ILE A 612 -51.10 14.93 -24.32
CA ILE A 612 -50.54 15.59 -25.51
C ILE A 612 -49.04 15.72 -25.37
N VAL A 613 -48.30 15.15 -26.31
CA VAL A 613 -46.84 15.22 -26.39
C VAL A 613 -46.49 15.95 -27.68
N SER A 614 -45.73 17.05 -27.57
CA SER A 614 -45.33 17.87 -28.73
C SER A 614 -46.50 18.24 -29.66
N GLY A 615 -47.67 18.55 -29.08
CA GLY A 615 -48.87 18.98 -29.81
C GLY A 615 -49.77 17.85 -30.34
N VAL A 616 -49.37 16.59 -30.23
CA VAL A 616 -50.13 15.43 -30.71
C VAL A 616 -50.76 14.68 -29.54
N VAL A 617 -52.02 14.27 -29.66
CA VAL A 617 -52.68 13.38 -28.68
C VAL A 617 -52.08 11.98 -28.84
N VAL A 618 -51.48 11.46 -27.77
CA VAL A 618 -50.84 10.13 -27.75
C VAL A 618 -51.63 9.09 -26.98
N ASP A 619 -52.51 9.53 -26.07
CA ASP A 619 -53.44 8.68 -25.34
C ASP A 619 -54.65 9.48 -24.85
N THR A 620 -55.77 8.80 -24.64
CA THR A 620 -57.02 9.39 -24.15
C THR A 620 -57.68 8.46 -23.15
N VAL A 621 -58.13 9.00 -22.02
CA VAL A 621 -58.95 8.28 -21.04
C VAL A 621 -60.24 9.04 -20.77
N VAL A 622 -61.38 8.35 -20.88
CA VAL A 622 -62.68 8.87 -20.48
C VAL A 622 -62.99 8.34 -19.09
N MET A 623 -63.26 9.25 -18.16
CA MET A 623 -63.57 8.89 -16.78
C MET A 623 -64.98 9.33 -16.41
N THR A 624 -65.69 8.47 -15.69
CA THR A 624 -67.07 8.70 -15.24
C THR A 624 -67.20 8.57 -13.73
N GLY A 625 -68.12 9.32 -13.13
CA GLY A 625 -68.49 9.18 -11.73
C GLY A 625 -68.19 10.41 -10.88
N GLY A 626 -68.53 10.34 -9.58
CA GLY A 626 -68.36 11.47 -8.65
C GLY A 626 -66.91 11.76 -8.26
N PHE A 627 -66.05 10.75 -8.31
CA PHE A 627 -64.62 10.85 -8.00
C PHE A 627 -63.78 9.98 -8.95
N PRO A 628 -63.72 10.35 -10.24
CA PRO A 628 -63.07 9.53 -11.23
C PRO A 628 -61.55 9.46 -11.01
N ARG A 629 -60.99 8.29 -11.32
CA ARG A 629 -59.56 8.03 -11.43
C ARG A 629 -59.28 7.45 -12.80
N GLY A 630 -58.23 7.92 -13.45
CA GLY A 630 -57.83 7.45 -14.78
C GLY A 630 -56.32 7.54 -14.95
N THR A 631 -55.81 6.79 -15.91
CA THR A 631 -54.39 6.68 -16.16
C THR A 631 -54.13 6.81 -17.65
N LEU A 632 -53.28 7.75 -18.02
CA LEU A 632 -52.79 7.97 -19.38
C LEU A 632 -51.39 7.36 -19.52
N ARG A 633 -51.07 6.77 -20.67
CA ARG A 633 -49.82 6.06 -20.91
C ARG A 633 -49.19 6.42 -22.24
N THR A 634 -47.86 6.45 -22.28
CA THR A 634 -47.12 6.43 -23.55
C THR A 634 -45.82 5.67 -23.39
N ARG A 635 -45.38 5.01 -24.46
CA ARG A 635 -44.18 4.17 -24.42
C ARG A 635 -42.90 5.00 -24.25
N ARG A 636 -42.84 6.19 -24.85
CA ARG A 636 -41.63 7.03 -24.86
C ARG A 636 -41.96 8.50 -25.04
N ILE A 637 -41.24 9.37 -24.32
CA ILE A 637 -41.17 10.82 -24.53
C ILE A 637 -39.70 11.20 -24.62
N THR A 638 -39.30 11.79 -25.74
CA THR A 638 -37.91 12.18 -26.01
C THR A 638 -37.46 13.31 -25.09
N LYS A 639 -36.22 13.25 -24.61
CA LYS A 639 -35.58 14.33 -23.84
C LYS A 639 -35.77 15.70 -24.52
N GLY A 640 -36.11 16.71 -23.74
CA GLY A 640 -36.38 18.08 -24.17
C GLY A 640 -37.82 18.32 -24.66
N SER A 641 -38.63 17.29 -24.85
CA SER A 641 -40.04 17.44 -25.25
C SER A 641 -40.87 17.98 -24.09
N THR A 642 -41.91 18.73 -24.43
CA THR A 642 -42.95 19.15 -23.48
C THR A 642 -44.23 18.35 -23.71
N PHE A 643 -44.99 18.13 -22.64
CA PHE A 643 -46.26 17.42 -22.70
C PHE A 643 -47.24 17.95 -21.66
N LEU A 644 -48.54 17.70 -21.83
CA LEU A 644 -49.60 18.17 -20.94
C LEU A 644 -50.82 17.25 -20.95
N VAL A 645 -51.71 17.44 -19.98
CA VAL A 645 -53.03 16.83 -19.96
C VAL A 645 -54.08 17.86 -20.34
N ARG A 646 -54.84 17.57 -21.39
CA ARG A 646 -56.01 18.36 -21.78
C ARG A 646 -57.27 17.69 -21.26
N MET A 647 -58.19 18.46 -20.69
CA MET A 647 -59.46 18.00 -20.17
C MET A 647 -60.64 18.57 -20.95
N THR A 648 -61.65 17.75 -21.21
CA THR A 648 -62.91 18.13 -21.86
C THR A 648 -64.08 17.42 -21.17
N GLY A 649 -65.01 18.17 -20.58
CA GLY A 649 -66.19 17.62 -19.92
C GLY A 649 -67.36 17.40 -20.87
N SER A 650 -68.25 16.46 -20.55
CA SER A 650 -69.56 16.39 -21.24
C SER A 650 -70.51 17.52 -20.83
N ALA A 651 -70.22 18.20 -19.73
CA ALA A 651 -70.87 19.41 -19.25
C ALA A 651 -69.86 20.26 -18.46
N THR A 652 -70.35 21.31 -17.79
CA THR A 652 -69.52 22.13 -16.90
C THR A 652 -69.42 21.51 -15.50
N TYR A 653 -68.20 21.28 -15.03
CA TYR A 653 -67.91 20.77 -13.68
C TYR A 653 -66.88 21.66 -13.00
N VAL A 654 -66.92 21.74 -11.66
CA VAL A 654 -65.94 22.49 -10.87
C VAL A 654 -65.18 21.53 -9.98
N LEU A 655 -63.85 21.58 -10.01
CA LEU A 655 -62.99 20.82 -9.10
C LEU A 655 -62.94 21.50 -7.72
N ASN A 656 -62.78 20.73 -6.66
CA ASN A 656 -62.95 21.23 -5.29
C ASN A 656 -61.71 21.86 -4.66
N GLY A 657 -60.57 21.93 -5.36
CA GLY A 657 -59.32 22.50 -4.86
C GLY A 657 -58.60 21.67 -3.78
N ARG A 658 -59.12 20.50 -3.38
CA ARG A 658 -58.52 19.68 -2.31
C ARG A 658 -57.35 18.86 -2.83
N ALA A 659 -56.43 18.49 -1.93
CA ALA A 659 -55.24 17.67 -2.24
C ALA A 659 -55.56 16.29 -2.85
N ASN A 660 -56.79 15.80 -2.69
CA ASN A 660 -57.24 14.54 -3.29
C ASN A 660 -57.56 14.66 -4.79
N THR A 661 -57.62 15.88 -5.34
CA THR A 661 -57.53 16.13 -6.78
C THR A 661 -56.04 16.14 -7.11
N LYS A 662 -55.54 15.05 -7.69
CA LYS A 662 -54.12 14.71 -7.73
C LYS A 662 -53.72 14.21 -9.12
N LEU A 663 -52.46 14.48 -9.48
CA LEU A 663 -51.80 13.99 -10.67
C LEU A 663 -50.43 13.44 -10.28
N GLU A 664 -50.13 12.21 -10.68
CA GLU A 664 -48.84 11.56 -10.48
C GLU A 664 -48.25 11.17 -11.84
N LEU A 665 -47.00 11.56 -12.09
CA LEU A 665 -46.21 11.11 -13.24
C LEU A 665 -45.17 10.11 -12.76
N VAL A 666 -45.21 8.92 -13.33
CA VAL A 666 -44.23 7.88 -13.08
C VAL A 666 -43.65 7.41 -14.41
N ALA A 667 -42.33 7.29 -14.53
CA ALA A 667 -41.68 6.87 -15.77
C ALA A 667 -40.34 6.17 -15.51
N ASN A 668 -39.88 5.41 -16.50
CA ASN A 668 -38.51 4.91 -16.56
C ASN A 668 -37.63 5.99 -17.18
N VAL A 669 -36.46 6.27 -16.60
CA VAL A 669 -35.54 7.34 -17.00
C VAL A 669 -34.16 6.84 -17.37
#